data_AF-A0A2N2DAT8-F1
#
_entry.id   AF-A0A2N2DAT8-F1
#
_cell.length_a   1.000
_cell.length_b   1.000
_cell.length_c   1.000
_cell.angle_alpha   90.00
_cell.angle_beta   90.00
_cell.angle_gamma   90.00
#
_symmetry.space_group_name_H-M   'P 1'
#
loop_
_entity.id
_entity.type
_entity.pdbx_description
1 polymer ?
#
loop_
_entity_poly.entity_id
_entity_poly.type
_entity_poly.pdbx_seq_one_letter_code
_entity_poly.pdbx_strand_id
1 'polypeptide(L)'
;MLYNVVIAQLVKRGAVMSLKKILLVTPPYHTGIIEVTGKWPPLNLVYLGGSLRKAGFPVKIYDAMSLDHTIDDVEKILAMEKPDIVMIGSFTPSINAALEVLRLAKRINPDVITCLGGIHPTFCYEEIFTGTPGVVDYIVRGEGEQTVVELAWALTDGRNLSEIDGIAYPEGEDIIVTPERILLENLDSLEPVWDLLDWDLYKYNVTGRKLALVSLSRGCPHKCRFCSQHLFWKGSYRSRSPQSFADEIEMLHRRFGIGMFMMADDYATCHRETWENVLDLLISKGIDVHISLETRADAVLRDRDILDKYRQAGVVHIYVGVETTNQATLDGFNKGITVEQSREAIRILNEQGIITECSFILGNPDDTEETFDSTLELAREFNPDLAHFLLLTPWPYTRLYQEVKEQIVVHDYSKYHFVYPVIKPMHMEISRLWTRLIECFRVFYLDKARRLLVMEDGFKKTYMMKSIQIMHRHFFVENFGRGTISLPREMGNALEKMIAEFSGGEEKMMNETDTERVSRELDNDIMEFINCGINNHDEDRFNELALREFRLQHEANPVYREYCGKKGAGPDNVSHWLQIPAIPTSAFKQHVITSFPLKDAELALLTSGTTDPNMRGKIYRDKSSLQMILAANKMITKTLLFPDTEKMRVLLLVPSPKVAPAMAMAFGLEQLKNEFGTEDSEYFITPNGFETEGFIKALKDAEESGRPVTIVGATSGFVHFFNICVQRGLRFKLPEGSRVCDGGGYQGSFGDCSREQFYEKCSELLGVPPYFCLNTLGMSESGTNYFDNCLKNHFAGVDGMERYKVALPWTRTIVVGPRTGQRLPQGEAGLIRHYDLTNRATVFAVQTDNIGYETDGGFEIIGRAQGNLIGFGLEPTSVKDWILAGHRDNAGQAAAGHAAHGQMPGQMPGQMPPGHGPLGMMPPGHMGMSGGNGCSASTAEMIATVHGMPCSTVADGMLKAHGAPCSTVADNMLKAHGAPCSTVADNMLKAHGAPCSTVADGMIKAQGAPCSTVADGMIKAQGAPCSTVADGMIKAHGAPSSTRVSNS
;
A
#
# COMPACT_ATOMS: atom_id res chain seq x y z
N MET A 1 -19.79 -21.52 -40.68
CA MET A 1 -19.30 -21.79 -42.05
C MET A 1 -18.43 -20.65 -42.59
N LEU A 2 -18.82 -19.36 -42.48
CA LEU A 2 -17.97 -18.22 -42.90
C LEU A 2 -16.56 -18.21 -42.28
N TYR A 3 -16.42 -18.55 -40.99
CA TYR A 3 -15.12 -18.57 -40.27
C TYR A 3 -14.01 -19.34 -41.03
N ASN A 4 -14.34 -20.55 -41.52
CA ASN A 4 -13.40 -21.39 -42.28
C ASN A 4 -13.11 -20.84 -43.68
N VAL A 5 -14.05 -20.11 -44.29
CA VAL A 5 -13.86 -19.45 -45.59
C VAL A 5 -12.92 -18.26 -45.45
N VAL A 6 -13.07 -17.46 -44.39
CA VAL A 6 -12.19 -16.32 -44.09
C VAL A 6 -10.77 -16.81 -43.81
N ILE A 7 -10.56 -17.80 -42.92
CA ILE A 7 -9.22 -18.36 -42.67
C ILE A 7 -8.61 -18.95 -43.97
N ALA A 8 -9.38 -19.67 -44.79
CA ALA A 8 -8.89 -20.21 -46.06
C ALA A 8 -8.55 -19.13 -47.12
N GLN A 9 -9.19 -17.95 -47.07
CA GLN A 9 -8.84 -16.80 -47.90
C GLN A 9 -7.64 -16.01 -47.36
N LEU A 10 -7.48 -15.91 -46.04
CA LEU A 10 -6.37 -15.24 -45.38
C LEU A 10 -5.05 -16.00 -45.59
N VAL A 11 -5.05 -17.33 -45.42
CA VAL A 11 -3.89 -18.19 -45.70
C VAL A 11 -3.44 -18.07 -47.17
N LYS A 12 -4.36 -17.82 -48.11
CA LYS A 12 -4.04 -17.58 -49.53
C LYS A 12 -3.41 -16.21 -49.83
N ARG A 13 -3.39 -15.26 -48.89
CA ARG A 13 -2.85 -13.90 -49.10
C ARG A 13 -1.43 -13.69 -48.57
N GLY A 14 -0.80 -14.69 -47.93
CA GLY A 14 0.61 -14.67 -47.57
C GLY A 14 1.02 -13.69 -46.45
N ALA A 15 0.08 -12.88 -45.93
CA ALA A 15 0.29 -12.08 -44.74
C ALA A 15 -0.12 -12.87 -43.49
N VAL A 16 0.83 -13.13 -42.60
CA VAL A 16 0.53 -13.62 -41.25
C VAL A 16 0.00 -12.42 -40.45
N MET A 17 -1.31 -12.18 -40.49
CA MET A 17 -1.95 -11.23 -39.60
C MET A 17 -1.84 -11.75 -38.16
N SER A 18 -1.12 -11.02 -37.31
CA SER A 18 -1.16 -11.23 -35.87
C SER A 18 -2.49 -10.71 -35.34
N LEU A 19 -3.22 -11.53 -34.59
CA LEU A 19 -4.41 -11.07 -33.88
C LEU A 19 -4.01 -10.09 -32.77
N LYS A 20 -4.79 -9.02 -32.61
CA LYS A 20 -4.59 -8.02 -31.56
C LYS A 20 -4.78 -8.64 -30.18
N LYS A 21 -3.84 -8.35 -29.26
CA LYS A 21 -3.87 -8.79 -27.86
C LYS A 21 -4.76 -7.86 -27.04
N ILE A 22 -5.78 -8.40 -26.39
CA ILE A 22 -6.82 -7.64 -25.69
C ILE A 22 -6.67 -7.79 -24.17
N LEU A 23 -6.66 -6.67 -23.46
CA LEU A 23 -6.72 -6.63 -22.00
C LEU A 23 -8.06 -6.02 -21.56
N LEU A 24 -8.84 -6.82 -20.84
CA LEU A 24 -10.08 -6.38 -20.18
C LEU A 24 -9.73 -5.93 -18.76
N VAL A 25 -10.04 -4.69 -18.40
CA VAL A 25 -9.63 -4.10 -17.11
C VAL A 25 -10.83 -3.58 -16.33
N THR A 26 -10.89 -3.87 -15.04
CA THR A 26 -11.73 -3.12 -14.08
C THR A 26 -10.96 -1.89 -13.61
N PRO A 27 -11.56 -0.69 -13.53
CA PRO A 27 -10.86 0.46 -12.97
C PRO A 27 -10.65 0.29 -11.45
N PRO A 28 -9.56 0.84 -10.87
CA PRO A 28 -9.33 0.82 -9.43
C PRO A 28 -10.26 1.85 -8.76
N TYR A 29 -11.49 1.43 -8.47
CA TYR A 29 -12.54 2.27 -7.89
C TYR A 29 -13.18 1.56 -6.69
N HIS A 30 -13.24 2.26 -5.56
CA HIS A 30 -13.72 1.73 -4.29
C HIS A 30 -14.76 2.64 -3.65
N THR A 31 -15.71 2.06 -2.91
CA THR A 31 -16.79 2.80 -2.20
C THR A 31 -16.84 2.49 -0.70
N GLY A 32 -16.10 1.49 -0.22
CA GLY A 32 -15.93 1.12 1.17
C GLY A 32 -17.16 0.49 1.83
N ILE A 33 -18.30 0.34 1.15
CA ILE A 33 -19.56 -0.10 1.76
C ILE A 33 -19.96 -1.51 1.36
N ILE A 34 -19.94 -1.83 0.06
CA ILE A 34 -20.23 -3.20 -0.40
C ILE A 34 -19.01 -4.10 -0.10
N GLU A 35 -17.81 -3.58 -0.33
CA GLU A 35 -16.49 -4.21 -0.17
C GLU A 35 -16.21 -4.81 1.22
N VAL A 36 -16.85 -4.31 2.28
CA VAL A 36 -16.74 -4.91 3.63
C VAL A 36 -17.28 -6.35 3.65
N THR A 37 -18.27 -6.65 2.80
CA THR A 37 -18.93 -7.96 2.76
C THR A 37 -18.27 -8.96 1.81
N GLY A 38 -17.27 -8.58 1.01
CA GLY A 38 -16.56 -9.50 0.12
C GLY A 38 -15.78 -8.85 -1.03
N LYS A 39 -15.52 -9.65 -2.08
CA LYS A 39 -14.96 -9.19 -3.37
C LYS A 39 -15.70 -9.87 -4.53
N TRP A 40 -16.15 -9.09 -5.53
CA TRP A 40 -17.07 -9.52 -6.59
C TRP A 40 -16.34 -9.73 -7.92
N PRO A 41 -16.35 -10.95 -8.51
CA PRO A 41 -15.75 -11.16 -9.82
C PRO A 41 -16.46 -10.36 -10.93
N PRO A 42 -15.71 -9.85 -11.93
CA PRO A 42 -16.23 -8.92 -12.94
C PRO A 42 -16.98 -9.67 -14.04
N LEU A 43 -18.21 -10.09 -13.74
CA LEU A 43 -19.05 -10.94 -14.59
C LEU A 43 -19.19 -10.45 -16.04
N ASN A 44 -19.28 -9.12 -16.23
CA ASN A 44 -19.32 -8.49 -17.54
C ASN A 44 -18.05 -8.81 -18.36
N LEU A 45 -16.86 -8.72 -17.76
CA LEU A 45 -15.59 -9.03 -18.43
C LEU A 45 -15.46 -10.53 -18.72
N VAL A 46 -16.06 -11.39 -17.89
CA VAL A 46 -16.11 -12.85 -18.11
C VAL A 46 -16.92 -13.19 -19.37
N TYR A 47 -18.06 -12.54 -19.61
CA TYR A 47 -18.86 -12.75 -20.83
C TYR A 47 -18.23 -12.11 -22.08
N LEU A 48 -17.69 -10.89 -21.96
CA LEU A 48 -16.99 -10.21 -23.06
C LEU A 48 -15.74 -10.99 -23.50
N GLY A 49 -14.94 -11.44 -22.53
CA GLY A 49 -13.78 -12.29 -22.78
C GLY A 49 -14.15 -13.63 -23.41
N GLY A 50 -15.35 -14.14 -23.11
CA GLY A 50 -15.92 -15.35 -23.73
C GLY A 50 -16.09 -15.21 -25.22
N SER A 51 -16.81 -14.17 -25.63
CA SER A 51 -17.08 -13.89 -27.04
C SER A 51 -15.80 -13.59 -27.82
N LEU A 52 -14.88 -12.80 -27.24
CA LEU A 52 -13.58 -12.49 -27.85
C LEU A 52 -12.67 -13.74 -27.98
N ARG A 53 -12.61 -14.59 -26.94
CA ARG A 53 -11.84 -15.85 -26.97
C ARG A 53 -12.42 -16.83 -27.98
N LYS A 54 -13.74 -16.95 -28.06
CA LYS A 54 -14.47 -17.78 -29.04
C LYS A 54 -14.25 -17.32 -30.48
N ALA A 55 -14.03 -16.02 -30.70
CA ALA A 55 -13.61 -15.47 -32.00
C ALA A 55 -12.13 -15.75 -32.35
N GLY A 56 -11.29 -16.06 -31.34
CA GLY A 56 -9.88 -16.42 -31.47
C GLY A 56 -8.89 -15.38 -30.95
N PHE A 57 -9.34 -14.26 -30.38
CA PHE A 57 -8.45 -13.23 -29.87
C PHE A 57 -7.72 -13.68 -28.58
N PRO A 58 -6.42 -13.32 -28.41
CA PRO A 58 -5.76 -13.45 -27.12
C PRO A 58 -6.35 -12.45 -26.11
N VAL A 59 -7.01 -12.95 -25.07
CA VAL A 59 -7.67 -12.14 -24.04
C VAL A 59 -7.07 -12.40 -22.66
N LYS A 60 -6.90 -11.35 -21.86
CA LYS A 60 -6.70 -11.43 -20.41
C LYS A 60 -7.71 -10.54 -19.67
N ILE A 61 -8.09 -10.95 -18.47
CA ILE A 61 -8.82 -10.12 -17.51
C ILE A 61 -7.82 -9.64 -16.45
N TYR A 62 -7.88 -8.36 -16.10
CA TYR A 62 -7.13 -7.78 -15.00
C TYR A 62 -8.09 -7.01 -14.09
N ASP A 63 -8.43 -7.64 -12.95
CA ASP A 63 -9.36 -7.09 -11.97
C ASP A 63 -8.60 -6.24 -10.93
N ALA A 64 -8.17 -5.04 -11.35
CA ALA A 64 -7.51 -4.08 -10.45
C ALA A 64 -8.38 -3.67 -9.26
N MET A 65 -9.71 -3.73 -9.39
CA MET A 65 -10.66 -3.40 -8.32
C MET A 65 -10.60 -4.45 -7.22
N SER A 66 -10.83 -5.74 -7.52
CA SER A 66 -10.77 -6.79 -6.51
C SER A 66 -9.35 -7.05 -6.01
N LEU A 67 -8.30 -6.67 -6.76
CA LEU A 67 -6.91 -6.76 -6.28
C LEU A 67 -6.51 -5.64 -5.30
N ASP A 68 -7.39 -4.66 -5.03
CA ASP A 68 -7.07 -3.42 -4.28
C ASP A 68 -5.84 -2.68 -4.87
N HIS A 69 -5.63 -2.80 -6.18
CA HIS A 69 -4.44 -2.32 -6.87
C HIS A 69 -4.55 -0.82 -7.21
N THR A 70 -3.44 -0.11 -7.12
CA THR A 70 -3.39 1.33 -7.42
C THR A 70 -3.22 1.60 -8.92
N ILE A 71 -3.39 2.86 -9.34
CA ILE A 71 -3.10 3.28 -10.72
C ILE A 71 -1.66 2.98 -11.15
N ASP A 72 -0.70 3.02 -10.23
CA ASP A 72 0.71 2.64 -10.45
C ASP A 72 0.88 1.13 -10.70
N ASP A 73 0.02 0.29 -10.11
CA ASP A 73 0.01 -1.15 -10.35
C ASP A 73 -0.64 -1.47 -11.72
N VAL A 74 -1.66 -0.71 -12.10
CA VAL A 74 -2.21 -0.75 -13.46
C VAL A 74 -1.14 -0.35 -14.50
N GLU A 75 -0.30 0.65 -14.22
CA GLU A 75 0.82 1.06 -15.09
C GLU A 75 1.80 -0.10 -15.33
N LYS A 76 2.23 -0.77 -14.25
CA LYS A 76 3.12 -1.95 -14.33
C LYS A 76 2.54 -3.05 -15.19
N ILE A 77 1.24 -3.35 -15.04
CA ILE A 77 0.55 -4.39 -15.81
C ILE A 77 0.39 -4.00 -17.28
N LEU A 78 0.05 -2.73 -17.59
CA LEU A 78 -0.03 -2.23 -18.97
C LEU A 78 1.34 -2.30 -19.66
N ALA A 79 2.41 -1.87 -18.98
CA ALA A 79 3.79 -1.92 -19.50
C ALA A 79 4.32 -3.35 -19.69
N MET A 80 3.90 -4.28 -18.83
CA MET A 80 4.27 -5.71 -18.91
C MET A 80 3.48 -6.44 -20.02
N GLU A 81 2.16 -6.29 -20.06
CA GLU A 81 1.30 -7.03 -20.99
C GLU A 81 1.34 -6.47 -22.41
N LYS A 82 1.60 -5.18 -22.59
CA LYS A 82 1.65 -4.50 -23.89
C LYS A 82 0.45 -4.85 -24.79
N PRO A 83 -0.79 -4.59 -24.33
CA PRO A 83 -1.98 -4.87 -25.13
C PRO A 83 -2.04 -4.00 -26.38
N ASP A 84 -2.65 -4.53 -27.44
CA ASP A 84 -3.07 -3.77 -28.62
C ASP A 84 -4.39 -3.01 -28.37
N ILE A 85 -5.26 -3.58 -27.53
CA ILE A 85 -6.56 -3.02 -27.17
C ILE A 85 -6.76 -3.14 -25.64
N VAL A 86 -7.09 -2.03 -25.00
CA VAL A 86 -7.56 -1.99 -23.61
C VAL A 86 -9.06 -1.74 -23.62
N MET A 87 -9.85 -2.63 -23.02
CA MET A 87 -11.31 -2.48 -22.90
C MET A 87 -11.73 -2.38 -21.43
N ILE A 88 -12.56 -1.39 -21.10
CA ILE A 88 -13.07 -1.16 -19.75
C ILE A 88 -14.60 -1.13 -19.75
N GLY A 89 -15.22 -1.89 -18.85
CA GLY A 89 -16.62 -1.73 -18.50
C GLY A 89 -16.77 -0.73 -17.36
N SER A 90 -17.60 0.30 -17.53
CA SER A 90 -17.85 1.33 -16.51
C SER A 90 -19.33 1.58 -16.25
N PHE A 91 -19.64 1.76 -14.98
CA PHE A 91 -20.88 2.36 -14.48
C PHE A 91 -20.60 3.82 -14.06
N THR A 92 -21.62 4.56 -13.59
CA THR A 92 -21.50 6.01 -13.34
C THR A 92 -20.40 6.35 -12.32
N PRO A 93 -20.40 5.80 -11.09
CA PRO A 93 -19.33 6.09 -10.14
C PRO A 93 -17.91 5.73 -10.59
N SER A 94 -17.73 4.66 -11.36
CA SER A 94 -16.40 4.22 -11.80
C SER A 94 -15.83 5.00 -13.00
N ILE A 95 -16.58 5.94 -13.60
CA ILE A 95 -16.20 6.56 -14.88
C ILE A 95 -14.89 7.34 -14.83
N ASN A 96 -14.65 8.08 -13.74
CA ASN A 96 -13.44 8.89 -13.58
C ASN A 96 -12.18 8.00 -13.54
N ALA A 97 -12.23 6.90 -12.77
CA ALA A 97 -11.14 5.93 -12.67
C ALA A 97 -10.96 5.12 -13.98
N ALA A 98 -12.04 4.81 -14.69
CA ALA A 98 -11.96 4.19 -16.02
C ALA A 98 -11.22 5.09 -17.02
N LEU A 99 -11.58 6.38 -17.06
CA LEU A 99 -10.90 7.36 -17.92
C LEU A 99 -9.45 7.61 -17.51
N GLU A 100 -9.12 7.51 -16.23
CA GLU A 100 -7.73 7.56 -15.74
C GLU A 100 -6.88 6.40 -16.26
N VAL A 101 -7.39 5.16 -16.19
CA VAL A 101 -6.71 3.98 -16.76
C VAL A 101 -6.54 4.10 -18.27
N LEU A 102 -7.51 4.64 -19.01
CA LEU A 102 -7.38 4.85 -20.46
C LEU A 102 -6.38 5.97 -20.81
N ARG A 103 -6.32 7.07 -20.03
CA ARG A 103 -5.27 8.10 -20.16
C ARG A 103 -3.88 7.50 -19.94
N LEU A 104 -3.75 6.67 -18.91
CA LEU A 104 -2.52 5.96 -18.58
C LEU A 104 -2.10 5.01 -19.72
N ALA A 105 -3.03 4.24 -20.27
CA ALA A 105 -2.76 3.37 -21.41
C ALA A 105 -2.22 4.15 -22.62
N LYS A 106 -2.87 5.27 -23.00
CA LYS A 106 -2.40 6.18 -24.06
C LYS A 106 -1.04 6.81 -23.76
N ARG A 107 -0.73 7.11 -22.48
CA ARG A 107 0.58 7.63 -22.06
C ARG A 107 1.70 6.61 -22.25
N ILE A 108 1.46 5.35 -21.91
CA ILE A 108 2.43 4.25 -22.02
C ILE A 108 2.63 3.84 -23.49
N ASN A 109 1.54 3.79 -24.26
CA ASN A 109 1.55 3.44 -25.67
C ASN A 109 0.52 4.31 -26.43
N PRO A 110 0.95 5.37 -27.13
CA PRO A 110 0.03 6.23 -27.90
C PRO A 110 -0.78 5.48 -28.98
N ASP A 111 -0.24 4.37 -29.50
CA ASP A 111 -0.88 3.53 -30.52
C ASP A 111 -1.84 2.48 -29.93
N VAL A 112 -2.00 2.39 -28.59
CA VAL A 112 -2.97 1.47 -27.98
C VAL A 112 -4.39 1.91 -28.29
N ILE A 113 -5.25 0.95 -28.63
CA ILE A 113 -6.65 1.23 -28.89
C ILE A 113 -7.41 1.18 -27.55
N THR A 114 -8.09 2.26 -27.20
CA THR A 114 -8.87 2.38 -25.97
C THR A 114 -10.36 2.24 -26.25
N CYS A 115 -10.99 1.28 -25.58
CA CYS A 115 -12.41 1.00 -25.71
C CYS A 115 -13.11 1.08 -24.34
N LEU A 116 -14.24 1.75 -24.30
CA LEU A 116 -15.03 1.97 -23.08
C LEU A 116 -16.48 1.52 -23.31
N GLY A 117 -17.10 0.86 -22.35
CA GLY A 117 -18.46 0.35 -22.50
C GLY A 117 -19.20 0.20 -21.18
N GLY A 118 -20.44 -0.29 -21.24
CA GLY A 118 -21.32 -0.39 -20.07
C GLY A 118 -22.33 0.76 -19.98
N ILE A 119 -23.06 0.82 -18.86
CA ILE A 119 -24.29 1.63 -18.78
C ILE A 119 -24.04 3.14 -18.88
N HIS A 120 -22.98 3.66 -18.24
CA HIS A 120 -22.70 5.09 -18.29
C HIS A 120 -22.17 5.52 -19.66
N PRO A 121 -21.15 4.85 -20.26
CA PRO A 121 -20.71 5.16 -21.63
C PRO A 121 -21.81 5.00 -22.69
N THR A 122 -22.76 4.08 -22.52
CA THR A 122 -23.88 3.89 -23.45
C THR A 122 -24.74 5.15 -23.64
N PHE A 123 -24.90 5.96 -22.58
CA PHE A 123 -25.75 7.15 -22.59
C PHE A 123 -24.99 8.47 -22.51
N CYS A 124 -23.77 8.50 -21.97
CA CYS A 124 -22.94 9.69 -21.79
C CYS A 124 -21.77 9.78 -22.79
N TYR A 125 -21.85 9.13 -23.95
CA TYR A 125 -20.75 9.07 -24.92
C TYR A 125 -20.31 10.48 -25.40
N GLU A 126 -21.24 11.41 -25.60
CA GLU A 126 -20.93 12.79 -26.01
C GLU A 126 -20.12 13.53 -24.93
N GLU A 127 -20.53 13.42 -23.67
CA GLU A 127 -19.82 14.00 -22.51
C GLU A 127 -18.42 13.41 -22.36
N ILE A 128 -18.27 12.10 -22.57
CA ILE A 128 -16.98 11.42 -22.48
C ILE A 128 -16.03 11.87 -23.59
N PHE A 129 -16.46 11.85 -24.86
CA PHE A 129 -15.59 12.23 -25.97
C PHE A 129 -15.19 13.71 -25.91
N THR A 130 -16.14 14.61 -25.59
CA THR A 130 -15.86 16.05 -25.45
C THR A 130 -15.02 16.39 -24.22
N GLY A 131 -15.22 15.68 -23.10
CA GLY A 131 -14.44 15.86 -21.87
C GLY A 131 -13.06 15.18 -21.88
N THR A 132 -12.83 14.21 -22.77
CA THR A 132 -11.57 13.44 -22.85
C THR A 132 -11.06 13.21 -24.29
N PRO A 133 -10.82 14.27 -25.07
CA PRO A 133 -10.36 14.14 -26.46
C PRO A 133 -9.04 13.37 -26.55
N GLY A 134 -8.99 12.37 -27.44
CA GLY A 134 -7.83 11.50 -27.66
C GLY A 134 -7.59 10.41 -26.60
N VAL A 135 -8.43 10.33 -25.55
CA VAL A 135 -8.30 9.32 -24.48
C VAL A 135 -9.06 8.04 -24.81
N VAL A 136 -10.26 8.17 -25.35
CA VAL A 136 -11.17 7.07 -25.72
C VAL A 136 -11.30 7.05 -27.23
N ASP A 137 -10.92 5.95 -27.88
CA ASP A 137 -11.08 5.80 -29.33
C ASP A 137 -12.49 5.29 -29.69
N TYR A 138 -13.01 4.34 -28.90
CA TYR A 138 -14.30 3.69 -29.19
C TYR A 138 -15.16 3.55 -27.93
N ILE A 139 -16.45 3.86 -28.06
CA ILE A 139 -17.46 3.52 -27.04
C ILE A 139 -18.38 2.42 -27.58
N VAL A 140 -18.53 1.35 -26.80
CA VAL A 140 -19.48 0.25 -27.07
C VAL A 140 -20.76 0.50 -26.28
N ARG A 141 -21.88 0.59 -27.00
CA ARG A 141 -23.21 0.98 -26.51
C ARG A 141 -24.12 -0.25 -26.40
N GLY A 142 -24.78 -0.42 -25.25
CA GLY A 142 -25.68 -1.56 -25.01
C GLY A 142 -24.94 -2.87 -24.72
N GLU A 143 -25.46 -4.00 -25.21
CA GLU A 143 -24.81 -5.31 -25.05
C GLU A 143 -23.53 -5.38 -25.89
N GLY A 144 -22.42 -5.71 -25.23
CA GLY A 144 -21.09 -5.64 -25.83
C GLY A 144 -20.65 -6.92 -26.52
N GLU A 145 -21.21 -8.09 -26.19
CA GLU A 145 -20.62 -9.40 -26.51
C GLU A 145 -20.39 -9.64 -28.01
N GLN A 146 -21.31 -9.22 -28.87
CA GLN A 146 -21.11 -9.26 -30.32
C GLN A 146 -20.32 -8.05 -30.83
N THR A 147 -20.66 -6.86 -30.33
CA THR A 147 -20.08 -5.57 -30.73
C THR A 147 -18.56 -5.55 -30.57
N VAL A 148 -18.03 -6.03 -29.43
CA VAL A 148 -16.58 -6.07 -29.19
C VAL A 148 -15.85 -7.02 -30.13
N VAL A 149 -16.50 -8.10 -30.60
CA VAL A 149 -15.91 -9.05 -31.55
C VAL A 149 -15.84 -8.43 -32.95
N GLU A 150 -16.92 -7.79 -33.40
CA GLU A 150 -16.94 -7.11 -34.70
C GLU A 150 -15.97 -5.93 -34.73
N LEU A 151 -15.93 -5.14 -33.65
CA LEU A 151 -14.96 -4.05 -33.47
C LEU A 151 -13.52 -4.58 -33.47
N ALA A 152 -13.20 -5.60 -32.67
CA ALA A 152 -11.86 -6.18 -32.63
C ALA A 152 -11.42 -6.74 -34.00
N TRP A 153 -12.34 -7.30 -34.79
CA TRP A 153 -12.05 -7.71 -36.17
C TRP A 153 -11.78 -6.51 -37.09
N ALA A 154 -12.65 -5.50 -37.10
CA ALA A 154 -12.45 -4.31 -37.94
C ALA A 154 -11.14 -3.58 -37.64
N LEU A 155 -10.77 -3.49 -36.36
CA LEU A 155 -9.48 -2.95 -35.90
C LEU A 155 -8.27 -3.83 -36.26
N THR A 156 -8.48 -5.09 -36.65
CA THR A 156 -7.42 -6.05 -37.01
C THR A 156 -7.26 -6.18 -38.53
N ASP A 157 -8.36 -6.24 -39.30
CA ASP A 157 -8.34 -6.49 -40.75
C ASP A 157 -8.86 -5.35 -41.62
N GLY A 158 -9.24 -4.21 -41.01
CA GLY A 158 -9.60 -2.97 -41.72
C GLY A 158 -10.99 -2.94 -42.32
N ARG A 159 -11.94 -3.72 -41.78
CA ARG A 159 -13.37 -3.60 -42.14
C ARG A 159 -13.93 -2.21 -41.80
N ASN A 160 -14.99 -1.85 -42.49
CA ASN A 160 -15.68 -0.59 -42.31
C ASN A 160 -16.37 -0.52 -40.92
N LEU A 161 -16.03 0.49 -40.12
CA LEU A 161 -16.62 0.72 -38.80
C LEU A 161 -18.10 1.08 -38.88
N SER A 162 -18.57 1.69 -39.99
CA SER A 162 -19.98 2.08 -40.13
C SER A 162 -20.94 0.90 -40.34
N GLU A 163 -20.42 -0.33 -40.46
CA GLU A 163 -21.20 -1.57 -40.57
C GLU A 163 -21.39 -2.28 -39.21
N ILE A 164 -20.83 -1.71 -38.12
CA ILE A 164 -20.86 -2.31 -36.77
C ILE A 164 -21.96 -1.64 -35.95
N ASP A 165 -23.05 -2.34 -35.67
CA ASP A 165 -24.10 -1.83 -34.79
C ASP A 165 -23.61 -1.69 -33.34
N GLY A 166 -23.96 -0.59 -32.67
CA GLY A 166 -23.73 -0.37 -31.24
C GLY A 166 -22.40 0.28 -30.87
N ILE A 167 -21.76 1.06 -31.77
CA ILE A 167 -20.55 1.82 -31.44
C ILE A 167 -20.73 3.34 -31.60
N ALA A 168 -19.89 4.10 -30.91
CA ALA A 168 -19.63 5.50 -31.18
C ALA A 168 -18.12 5.77 -31.18
N TYR A 169 -17.64 6.68 -32.03
CA TYR A 169 -16.23 7.02 -32.18
C TYR A 169 -16.05 8.44 -32.76
N PRO A 170 -14.95 9.15 -32.48
CA PRO A 170 -14.68 10.46 -33.06
C PRO A 170 -14.16 10.33 -34.51
N GLU A 171 -14.65 11.19 -35.40
CA GLU A 171 -14.15 11.35 -36.77
C GLU A 171 -13.93 12.84 -37.06
N GLY A 172 -12.70 13.32 -36.83
CA GLY A 172 -12.39 14.74 -36.90
C GLY A 172 -12.97 15.50 -35.70
N GLU A 173 -13.85 16.46 -35.95
CA GLU A 173 -14.59 17.21 -34.92
C GLU A 173 -15.96 16.58 -34.61
N ASP A 174 -16.44 15.65 -35.44
CA ASP A 174 -17.73 14.98 -35.29
C ASP A 174 -17.63 13.69 -34.47
N ILE A 175 -18.73 13.31 -33.81
CA ILE A 175 -18.89 12.01 -33.16
C ILE A 175 -19.80 11.15 -34.04
N ILE A 176 -19.25 10.09 -34.63
CA ILE A 176 -20.02 9.13 -35.41
C ILE A 176 -20.67 8.13 -34.46
N VAL A 177 -21.97 7.89 -34.63
CA VAL A 177 -22.77 6.96 -33.83
C VAL A 177 -23.48 6.01 -34.78
N THR A 178 -23.20 4.71 -34.66
CA THR A 178 -23.83 3.68 -35.50
C THR A 178 -25.22 3.29 -34.95
N PRO A 179 -26.06 2.60 -35.75
CA PRO A 179 -27.36 2.12 -35.28
C PRO A 179 -27.23 1.28 -34.00
N GLU A 180 -28.27 1.29 -33.16
CA GLU A 180 -28.23 0.52 -31.92
C GLU A 180 -28.37 -0.97 -32.19
N ARG A 181 -27.46 -1.77 -31.59
CA ARG A 181 -27.53 -3.23 -31.70
C ARG A 181 -28.83 -3.79 -31.11
N ILE A 182 -29.37 -4.80 -31.79
CA ILE A 182 -30.48 -5.61 -31.30
C ILE A 182 -29.97 -6.48 -30.14
N LEU A 183 -30.72 -6.49 -29.04
CA LEU A 183 -30.37 -7.27 -27.85
C LEU A 183 -30.32 -8.77 -28.15
N LEU A 184 -29.31 -9.47 -27.62
CA LEU A 184 -29.03 -10.89 -27.87
C LEU A 184 -30.17 -11.78 -27.37
N GLU A 185 -30.94 -12.38 -28.28
CA GLU A 185 -32.11 -13.20 -27.90
C GLU A 185 -31.70 -14.48 -27.14
N ASN A 186 -30.73 -15.24 -27.67
CA ASN A 186 -30.30 -16.50 -27.08
C ASN A 186 -29.08 -16.32 -26.16
N LEU A 187 -29.35 -16.17 -24.86
CA LEU A 187 -28.31 -16.03 -23.84
C LEU A 187 -27.48 -17.32 -23.63
N ASP A 188 -27.99 -18.51 -23.98
CA ASP A 188 -27.24 -19.77 -23.91
C ASP A 188 -26.16 -19.90 -25.00
N SER A 189 -26.04 -18.92 -25.91
CA SER A 189 -24.94 -18.85 -26.89
C SER A 189 -23.63 -18.29 -26.33
N LEU A 190 -23.67 -17.72 -25.11
CA LEU A 190 -22.54 -17.12 -24.41
C LEU A 190 -21.68 -18.18 -23.71
N GLU A 191 -20.35 -18.07 -23.85
CA GLU A 191 -19.38 -19.00 -23.28
C GLU A 191 -18.42 -18.25 -22.32
N PRO A 192 -18.81 -18.07 -21.04
CA PRO A 192 -18.01 -17.31 -20.06
C PRO A 192 -16.62 -17.90 -19.78
N VAL A 193 -15.63 -17.03 -19.57
CA VAL A 193 -14.22 -17.40 -19.32
C VAL A 193 -13.86 -17.54 -17.84
N TRP A 194 -14.62 -18.36 -17.11
CA TRP A 194 -14.43 -18.63 -15.69
C TRP A 194 -13.02 -19.10 -15.30
N ASP A 195 -12.25 -19.63 -16.26
CA ASP A 195 -10.86 -20.05 -16.09
C ASP A 195 -9.82 -18.92 -16.19
N LEU A 196 -10.21 -17.69 -16.53
CA LEU A 196 -9.34 -16.50 -16.46
C LEU A 196 -9.45 -15.73 -15.12
N LEU A 197 -10.28 -16.21 -14.18
CA LEU A 197 -10.45 -15.63 -12.86
C LEU A 197 -9.56 -16.31 -11.82
N ASP A 198 -8.94 -15.52 -10.94
CA ASP A 198 -8.32 -16.03 -9.72
C ASP A 198 -9.39 -16.21 -8.62
N TRP A 199 -9.89 -17.43 -8.48
CA TRP A 199 -10.97 -17.75 -7.55
C TRP A 199 -10.59 -17.71 -6.07
N ASP A 200 -9.32 -17.52 -5.71
CA ASP A 200 -8.94 -17.28 -4.31
C ASP A 200 -9.14 -15.81 -3.89
N LEU A 201 -9.27 -14.89 -4.86
CA LEU A 201 -9.55 -13.47 -4.63
C LEU A 201 -11.02 -13.21 -4.20
N TYR A 202 -11.95 -14.01 -4.71
CA TYR A 202 -13.39 -13.77 -4.62
C TYR A 202 -14.04 -14.52 -3.46
N LYS A 203 -14.27 -13.82 -2.35
CA LYS A 203 -14.83 -14.37 -1.12
C LYS A 203 -15.99 -13.53 -0.61
N TYR A 204 -17.02 -14.16 -0.06
CA TYR A 204 -18.10 -13.49 0.66
C TYR A 204 -17.86 -13.59 2.18
N ASN A 205 -17.49 -12.48 2.81
CA ASN A 205 -16.97 -12.42 4.18
C ASN A 205 -17.96 -12.91 5.24
N VAL A 206 -19.26 -12.69 5.03
CA VAL A 206 -20.33 -13.14 5.98
C VAL A 206 -20.35 -14.66 6.12
N THR A 207 -20.18 -15.40 5.01
CA THR A 207 -20.24 -16.88 5.01
C THR A 207 -18.85 -17.53 4.98
N GLY A 208 -17.81 -16.77 4.63
CA GLY A 208 -16.46 -17.27 4.40
C GLY A 208 -16.28 -18.08 3.11
N ARG A 209 -17.33 -18.27 2.30
CA ARG A 209 -17.32 -19.08 1.07
C ARG A 209 -16.80 -18.28 -0.13
N LYS A 210 -16.21 -18.98 -1.12
CA LYS A 210 -15.88 -18.38 -2.42
C LYS A 210 -17.14 -17.90 -3.14
N LEU A 211 -17.06 -16.71 -3.73
CA LEU A 211 -18.18 -15.98 -4.34
C LEU A 211 -18.08 -16.00 -5.87
N ALA A 212 -19.16 -16.37 -6.55
CA ALA A 212 -19.38 -16.08 -7.96
C ALA A 212 -20.60 -15.18 -8.15
N LEU A 213 -20.54 -14.29 -9.14
CA LEU A 213 -21.73 -13.64 -9.69
C LEU A 213 -22.17 -14.45 -10.89
N VAL A 214 -23.47 -14.69 -11.03
CA VAL A 214 -24.05 -15.50 -12.10
C VAL A 214 -25.29 -14.82 -12.66
N SER A 215 -25.64 -15.12 -13.91
CA SER A 215 -26.80 -14.51 -14.57
C SER A 215 -27.65 -15.58 -15.24
N LEU A 216 -28.92 -15.66 -14.81
CA LEU A 216 -29.97 -16.48 -15.44
C LEU A 216 -30.65 -15.68 -16.56
N SER A 217 -30.82 -14.38 -16.37
CA SER A 217 -31.57 -13.48 -17.21
C SER A 217 -30.98 -12.08 -17.28
N ARG A 218 -31.44 -11.30 -18.27
CA ARG A 218 -31.07 -9.90 -18.50
C ARG A 218 -32.30 -9.06 -18.74
N GLY A 219 -32.37 -7.91 -18.06
CA GLY A 219 -33.43 -6.95 -18.21
C GLY A 219 -34.60 -7.13 -17.25
N CYS A 220 -35.43 -6.09 -17.19
CA CYS A 220 -36.61 -6.01 -16.36
C CYS A 220 -37.73 -5.30 -17.15
N PRO A 221 -38.95 -5.85 -17.20
CA PRO A 221 -40.06 -5.26 -17.95
C PRO A 221 -40.73 -4.07 -17.21
N HIS A 222 -40.41 -3.87 -15.93
CA HIS A 222 -40.94 -2.78 -15.12
C HIS A 222 -40.27 -1.43 -15.47
N LYS A 223 -41.02 -0.34 -15.30
CA LYS A 223 -40.61 1.02 -15.72
C LYS A 223 -40.50 1.97 -14.51
N CYS A 224 -39.78 1.54 -13.48
CA CYS A 224 -39.59 2.31 -12.25
C CYS A 224 -38.79 3.59 -12.56
N ARG A 225 -39.34 4.77 -12.22
CA ARG A 225 -38.88 6.10 -12.67
C ARG A 225 -37.42 6.44 -12.34
N PHE A 226 -36.90 5.89 -11.25
CA PHE A 226 -35.52 6.10 -10.78
C PHE A 226 -34.52 5.09 -11.36
N CYS A 227 -34.99 3.98 -11.96
CA CYS A 227 -34.16 2.85 -12.32
C CYS A 227 -33.54 3.01 -13.72
N SER A 228 -32.24 2.77 -13.83
CA SER A 228 -31.49 2.80 -15.09
C SER A 228 -31.67 1.54 -15.95
N GLN A 229 -31.95 0.40 -15.32
CA GLN A 229 -31.91 -0.91 -15.98
C GLN A 229 -32.94 -1.06 -17.08
N HIS A 230 -34.17 -0.56 -16.86
CA HIS A 230 -35.21 -0.62 -17.89
C HIS A 230 -34.91 0.27 -19.11
N LEU A 231 -34.01 1.25 -18.99
CA LEU A 231 -33.55 2.07 -20.11
C LEU A 231 -32.50 1.28 -20.91
N PHE A 232 -31.48 0.75 -20.24
CA PHE A 232 -30.40 -0.03 -20.85
C PHE A 232 -30.93 -1.30 -21.55
N TRP A 233 -31.84 -2.02 -20.89
CA TRP A 233 -32.47 -3.23 -21.40
C TRP A 233 -33.76 -2.99 -22.20
N LYS A 234 -34.10 -1.73 -22.50
CA LYS A 234 -35.25 -1.32 -23.32
C LYS A 234 -36.61 -1.89 -22.84
N GLY A 235 -36.75 -2.15 -21.54
CA GLY A 235 -37.92 -2.78 -20.93
C GLY A 235 -38.16 -4.23 -21.37
N SER A 236 -37.12 -4.92 -21.86
CA SER A 236 -37.18 -6.34 -22.23
C SER A 236 -36.79 -7.24 -21.05
N TYR A 237 -37.14 -8.53 -21.17
CA TYR A 237 -36.65 -9.61 -20.31
C TYR A 237 -36.28 -10.79 -21.21
N ARG A 238 -35.10 -11.37 -20.99
CA ARG A 238 -34.59 -12.56 -21.71
C ARG A 238 -33.91 -13.46 -20.70
N SER A 239 -34.15 -14.77 -20.77
CA SER A 239 -33.53 -15.76 -19.87
C SER A 239 -32.84 -16.89 -20.63
N ARG A 240 -31.83 -17.47 -19.99
CA ARG A 240 -31.23 -18.75 -20.33
C ARG A 240 -32.20 -19.90 -20.07
N SER A 241 -31.90 -21.08 -20.59
CA SER A 241 -32.61 -22.30 -20.18
C SER A 241 -32.25 -22.66 -18.72
N PRO A 242 -33.22 -23.13 -17.91
CA PRO A 242 -32.96 -23.56 -16.53
C PRO A 242 -31.84 -24.60 -16.41
N GLN A 243 -31.74 -25.51 -17.39
CA GLN A 243 -30.71 -26.54 -17.47
C GLN A 243 -29.31 -25.94 -17.64
N SER A 244 -29.11 -25.07 -18.65
CA SER A 244 -27.84 -24.36 -18.89
C SER A 244 -27.35 -23.59 -17.66
N PHE A 245 -28.27 -22.92 -16.97
CA PHE A 245 -27.95 -22.19 -15.75
C PHE A 245 -27.56 -23.14 -14.60
N ALA A 246 -28.38 -24.16 -14.30
CA ALA A 246 -28.09 -25.09 -13.22
C ALA A 246 -26.81 -25.92 -13.46
N ASP A 247 -26.49 -26.25 -14.71
CA ASP A 247 -25.25 -26.91 -15.10
C ASP A 247 -24.02 -26.00 -14.90
N GLU A 248 -24.16 -24.69 -15.11
CA GLU A 248 -23.10 -23.72 -14.79
C GLU A 248 -22.86 -23.58 -13.29
N ILE A 249 -23.92 -23.49 -12.46
CA ILE A 249 -23.78 -23.46 -10.99
C ILE A 249 -23.05 -24.71 -10.48
N GLU A 250 -23.43 -25.89 -10.99
CA GLU A 250 -22.76 -27.15 -10.64
C GLU A 250 -21.30 -27.18 -11.09
N MET A 251 -21.00 -26.73 -12.32
CA MET A 251 -19.64 -26.65 -12.84
C MET A 251 -18.78 -25.71 -11.98
N LEU A 252 -19.28 -24.53 -11.64
CA LEU A 252 -18.59 -23.57 -10.78
C LEU A 252 -18.32 -24.15 -9.39
N HIS A 253 -19.34 -24.75 -8.77
CA HIS A 253 -19.21 -25.41 -7.46
C HIS A 253 -18.17 -26.54 -7.49
N ARG A 254 -18.31 -27.52 -8.40
CA ARG A 254 -17.45 -28.72 -8.45
C ARG A 254 -16.03 -28.44 -8.94
N ARG A 255 -15.82 -27.46 -9.83
CA ARG A 255 -14.50 -27.18 -10.44
C ARG A 255 -13.68 -26.14 -9.69
N PHE A 256 -14.32 -25.10 -9.15
CA PHE A 256 -13.61 -23.95 -8.55
C PHE A 256 -13.89 -23.81 -7.04
N GLY A 257 -14.75 -24.65 -6.46
CA GLY A 257 -15.08 -24.63 -5.03
C GLY A 257 -16.00 -23.48 -4.64
N ILE A 258 -16.83 -22.99 -5.57
CA ILE A 258 -17.75 -21.89 -5.30
C ILE A 258 -18.86 -22.36 -4.36
N GLY A 259 -19.01 -21.66 -3.25
CA GLY A 259 -20.00 -21.97 -2.22
C GLY A 259 -21.04 -20.87 -2.01
N MET A 260 -20.82 -19.68 -2.56
CA MET A 260 -21.74 -18.54 -2.55
C MET A 260 -21.94 -18.05 -3.97
N PHE A 261 -23.20 -17.87 -4.37
CA PHE A 261 -23.61 -17.35 -5.65
C PHE A 261 -24.47 -16.11 -5.44
N MET A 262 -24.20 -15.05 -6.19
CA MET A 262 -25.02 -13.84 -6.22
C MET A 262 -25.61 -13.70 -7.63
N MET A 263 -26.94 -13.61 -7.72
CA MET A 263 -27.62 -13.33 -8.98
C MET A 263 -27.35 -11.88 -9.39
N ALA A 264 -26.76 -11.67 -10.56
CA ALA A 264 -26.53 -10.36 -11.16
C ALA A 264 -27.73 -9.88 -12.02
N ASP A 265 -28.80 -10.67 -12.06
CA ASP A 265 -30.06 -10.39 -12.76
C ASP A 265 -30.79 -9.19 -12.16
N ASP A 266 -31.33 -8.32 -13.01
CA ASP A 266 -32.26 -7.26 -12.58
C ASP A 266 -33.58 -7.82 -11.99
N TYR A 267 -33.96 -9.04 -12.40
CA TYR A 267 -35.19 -9.70 -11.96
C TYR A 267 -35.19 -11.23 -12.25
N ALA A 268 -34.29 -12.00 -11.63
CA ALA A 268 -34.16 -13.45 -11.88
C ALA A 268 -35.47 -14.25 -11.79
N THR A 269 -36.36 -13.83 -10.88
CA THR A 269 -37.65 -14.49 -10.63
C THR A 269 -38.79 -13.91 -11.48
N CYS A 270 -38.54 -13.16 -12.56
CA CYS A 270 -39.58 -12.54 -13.38
C CYS A 270 -40.65 -13.55 -13.85
N HIS A 271 -40.22 -14.71 -14.33
CA HIS A 271 -41.10 -15.82 -14.72
C HIS A 271 -41.01 -16.98 -13.73
N ARG A 272 -42.11 -17.23 -13.00
CA ARG A 272 -42.19 -18.29 -11.99
C ARG A 272 -41.78 -19.65 -12.53
N GLU A 273 -42.34 -20.08 -13.66
CA GLU A 273 -42.06 -21.41 -14.23
C GLU A 273 -40.56 -21.61 -14.53
N THR A 274 -39.90 -20.61 -15.12
CA THR A 274 -38.45 -20.64 -15.37
C THR A 274 -37.66 -20.76 -14.06
N TRP A 275 -38.03 -19.97 -13.04
CA TRP A 275 -37.36 -19.97 -11.75
C TRP A 275 -37.59 -21.27 -10.96
N GLU A 276 -38.83 -21.77 -10.90
CA GLU A 276 -39.18 -23.01 -10.21
C GLU A 276 -38.45 -24.22 -10.84
N ASN A 277 -38.32 -24.26 -12.16
CA ASN A 277 -37.49 -25.25 -12.84
C ASN A 277 -36.00 -25.14 -12.47
N VAL A 278 -35.45 -23.94 -12.26
CA VAL A 278 -34.07 -23.76 -11.76
C VAL A 278 -33.94 -24.33 -10.34
N LEU A 279 -34.89 -24.05 -9.45
CA LEU A 279 -34.89 -24.58 -8.08
C LEU A 279 -34.92 -26.11 -8.07
N ASP A 280 -35.84 -26.73 -8.82
CA ASP A 280 -35.98 -28.18 -8.90
C ASP A 280 -34.71 -28.85 -9.47
N LEU A 281 -34.05 -28.23 -10.45
CA LEU A 281 -32.77 -28.70 -10.99
C LEU A 281 -31.64 -28.61 -9.97
N LEU A 282 -31.50 -27.49 -9.25
CA LEU A 282 -30.49 -27.31 -8.21
C LEU A 282 -30.67 -28.32 -7.05
N ILE A 283 -31.91 -28.52 -6.61
CA ILE A 283 -32.27 -29.56 -5.62
C ILE A 283 -31.87 -30.94 -6.13
N SER A 284 -32.19 -31.27 -7.39
CA SER A 284 -31.87 -32.59 -7.97
C SER A 284 -30.36 -32.88 -8.08
N LYS A 285 -29.54 -31.83 -8.18
CA LYS A 285 -28.07 -31.91 -8.26
C LYS A 285 -27.40 -32.10 -6.89
N GLY A 286 -28.10 -31.79 -5.78
CA GLY A 286 -27.63 -32.03 -4.42
C GLY A 286 -26.32 -31.32 -4.07
N ILE A 287 -26.14 -30.08 -4.52
CA ILE A 287 -24.93 -29.27 -4.28
C ILE A 287 -25.10 -28.36 -3.05
N ASP A 288 -24.07 -28.28 -2.20
CA ASP A 288 -24.08 -27.40 -1.02
C ASP A 288 -23.65 -25.98 -1.39
N VAL A 289 -24.62 -25.16 -1.76
CA VAL A 289 -24.41 -23.79 -2.22
C VAL A 289 -25.35 -22.82 -1.50
N HIS A 290 -24.89 -21.60 -1.29
CA HIS A 290 -25.72 -20.48 -0.86
C HIS A 290 -25.99 -19.56 -2.04
N ILE A 291 -27.23 -19.13 -2.22
CA ILE A 291 -27.66 -18.22 -3.28
C ILE A 291 -28.26 -16.96 -2.65
N SER A 292 -27.82 -15.80 -3.15
CA SER A 292 -28.37 -14.47 -2.87
C SER A 292 -28.96 -13.89 -4.15
N LEU A 293 -30.14 -13.29 -4.09
CA LEU A 293 -30.79 -12.67 -5.26
C LEU A 293 -31.57 -11.41 -4.88
N GLU A 294 -31.74 -10.52 -5.86
CA GLU A 294 -32.66 -9.39 -5.78
C GLU A 294 -34.00 -9.75 -6.43
N THR A 295 -35.11 -9.30 -5.81
CA THR A 295 -36.45 -9.46 -6.36
C THR A 295 -37.42 -8.40 -5.85
N ARG A 296 -38.66 -8.47 -6.33
CA ARG A 296 -39.78 -7.60 -5.97
C ARG A 296 -40.72 -8.30 -5.00
N ALA A 297 -41.40 -7.50 -4.16
CA ALA A 297 -42.39 -8.01 -3.21
C ALA A 297 -43.54 -8.78 -3.88
N ASP A 298 -44.02 -8.35 -5.06
CA ASP A 298 -45.08 -9.03 -5.80
C ASP A 298 -44.66 -10.42 -6.31
N ALA A 299 -43.38 -10.63 -6.66
CA ALA A 299 -42.84 -11.95 -6.98
C ALA A 299 -42.82 -12.89 -5.76
N VAL A 300 -42.37 -12.40 -4.60
CA VAL A 300 -42.37 -13.16 -3.34
C VAL A 300 -43.78 -13.63 -2.97
N LEU A 301 -44.78 -12.75 -3.10
CA LEU A 301 -46.18 -13.10 -2.82
C LEU A 301 -46.76 -14.10 -3.83
N ARG A 302 -46.37 -14.01 -5.10
CA ARG A 302 -46.74 -14.95 -6.16
C ARG A 302 -46.14 -16.34 -5.94
N ASP A 303 -44.95 -16.41 -5.35
CA ASP A 303 -44.19 -17.65 -5.17
C ASP A 303 -44.30 -18.24 -3.75
N ARG A 304 -45.25 -17.74 -2.96
CA ARG A 304 -45.48 -18.07 -1.53
C ARG A 304 -45.63 -19.56 -1.21
N ASP A 305 -46.06 -20.36 -2.19
CA ASP A 305 -46.33 -21.81 -2.12
C ASP A 305 -45.15 -22.66 -2.60
N ILE A 306 -44.02 -22.03 -2.97
CA ILE A 306 -42.77 -22.70 -3.36
C ILE A 306 -41.54 -22.16 -2.62
N LEU A 307 -41.68 -21.28 -1.62
CA LEU A 307 -40.54 -20.73 -0.87
C LEU A 307 -39.74 -21.79 -0.10
N ASP A 308 -40.37 -22.90 0.27
CA ASP A 308 -39.69 -24.08 0.80
C ASP A 308 -38.77 -24.76 -0.24
N LYS A 309 -39.04 -24.64 -1.55
CA LYS A 309 -38.07 -24.99 -2.61
C LYS A 309 -36.88 -24.01 -2.66
N TYR A 310 -37.10 -22.72 -2.38
CA TYR A 310 -36.01 -21.72 -2.37
C TYR A 310 -34.95 -22.12 -1.33
N ARG A 311 -35.38 -22.46 -0.11
CA ARG A 311 -34.48 -22.94 0.95
C ARG A 311 -33.75 -24.23 0.56
N GLN A 312 -34.45 -25.20 -0.03
CA GLN A 312 -33.88 -26.48 -0.46
C GLN A 312 -32.85 -26.33 -1.60
N ALA A 313 -33.07 -25.39 -2.53
CA ALA A 313 -32.14 -25.07 -3.62
C ALA A 313 -30.93 -24.23 -3.19
N GLY A 314 -30.82 -23.90 -1.89
CA GLY A 314 -29.73 -23.10 -1.35
C GLY A 314 -29.95 -21.59 -1.35
N VAL A 315 -31.14 -21.07 -1.68
CA VAL A 315 -31.43 -19.64 -1.52
C VAL A 315 -31.49 -19.31 -0.03
N VAL A 316 -30.55 -18.48 0.40
CA VAL A 316 -30.38 -18.08 1.81
C VAL A 316 -30.68 -16.61 2.06
N HIS A 317 -30.55 -15.77 1.03
CA HIS A 317 -30.62 -14.32 1.15
C HIS A 317 -31.43 -13.73 -0.01
N ILE A 318 -32.40 -12.89 0.32
CA ILE A 318 -33.22 -12.20 -0.68
C ILE A 318 -33.27 -10.71 -0.34
N TYR A 319 -32.78 -9.91 -1.28
CA TYR A 319 -33.00 -8.48 -1.31
C TYR A 319 -34.37 -8.20 -1.92
N VAL A 320 -35.24 -7.55 -1.15
CA VAL A 320 -36.54 -7.06 -1.60
C VAL A 320 -36.44 -5.55 -1.72
N GLY A 321 -36.48 -5.05 -2.96
CA GLY A 321 -36.64 -3.61 -3.16
C GLY A 321 -37.96 -3.17 -2.53
N VAL A 322 -37.92 -2.35 -1.48
CA VAL A 322 -39.09 -1.69 -0.86
C VAL A 322 -39.16 -0.24 -1.32
N GLU A 323 -38.02 0.44 -1.39
CA GLU A 323 -37.81 1.86 -1.75
C GLU A 323 -38.42 2.86 -0.77
N THR A 324 -39.70 2.73 -0.43
CA THR A 324 -40.34 3.71 0.45
C THR A 324 -41.57 3.11 1.14
N THR A 325 -41.85 3.62 2.33
CA THR A 325 -42.94 3.18 3.19
C THR A 325 -44.18 4.08 3.06
N ASN A 326 -44.13 5.10 2.18
CA ASN A 326 -45.24 5.96 1.82
C ASN A 326 -45.80 5.58 0.42
N GLN A 327 -47.10 5.27 0.33
CA GLN A 327 -47.72 4.84 -0.93
C GLN A 327 -47.67 5.92 -2.03
N ALA A 328 -47.83 7.20 -1.70
CA ALA A 328 -47.81 8.26 -2.71
C ALA A 328 -46.42 8.41 -3.34
N THR A 329 -45.35 8.26 -2.56
CA THR A 329 -43.96 8.23 -3.05
C THR A 329 -43.71 6.97 -3.89
N LEU A 330 -44.24 5.81 -3.45
CA LEU A 330 -44.12 4.52 -4.15
C LEU A 330 -44.80 4.54 -5.54
N ASP A 331 -45.97 5.16 -5.61
CA ASP A 331 -46.72 5.44 -6.84
C ASP A 331 -45.98 6.44 -7.72
N GLY A 332 -45.41 7.50 -7.12
CA GLY A 332 -44.56 8.50 -7.78
C GLY A 332 -43.25 7.94 -8.36
N PHE A 333 -42.78 6.80 -7.84
CA PHE A 333 -41.69 6.00 -8.41
C PHE A 333 -42.14 5.02 -9.51
N ASN A 334 -43.44 4.88 -9.77
CA ASN A 334 -44.04 3.97 -10.75
C ASN A 334 -43.63 2.49 -10.54
N LYS A 335 -43.60 2.04 -9.27
CA LYS A 335 -43.13 0.69 -8.91
C LYS A 335 -44.18 -0.41 -9.09
N GLY A 336 -45.46 -0.05 -9.01
CA GLY A 336 -46.60 -0.94 -9.22
C GLY A 336 -46.82 -1.98 -8.12
N ILE A 337 -46.46 -1.65 -6.87
CA ILE A 337 -46.72 -2.47 -5.66
C ILE A 337 -47.26 -1.58 -4.54
N THR A 338 -47.85 -2.19 -3.52
CA THR A 338 -48.29 -1.50 -2.31
C THR A 338 -47.31 -1.66 -1.14
N VAL A 339 -47.38 -0.73 -0.19
CA VAL A 339 -46.67 -0.82 1.10
C VAL A 339 -47.05 -2.12 1.84
N GLU A 340 -48.33 -2.52 1.78
CA GLU A 340 -48.83 -3.76 2.39
C GLU A 340 -48.25 -5.02 1.73
N GLN A 341 -48.13 -5.05 0.40
CA GLN A 341 -47.47 -6.16 -0.29
C GLN A 341 -46.00 -6.31 0.13
N SER A 342 -45.32 -5.19 0.40
CA SER A 342 -43.94 -5.18 0.87
C SER A 342 -43.82 -5.74 2.29
N ARG A 343 -44.71 -5.31 3.20
CA ARG A 343 -44.84 -5.84 4.57
C ARG A 343 -45.05 -7.36 4.57
N GLU A 344 -46.03 -7.84 3.81
CA GLU A 344 -46.38 -9.26 3.75
C GLU A 344 -45.26 -10.12 3.12
N ALA A 345 -44.59 -9.61 2.08
CA ALA A 345 -43.45 -10.30 1.48
C ALA A 345 -42.30 -10.53 2.48
N ILE A 346 -41.94 -9.49 3.25
CA ILE A 346 -40.88 -9.58 4.28
C ILE A 346 -41.30 -10.54 5.40
N ARG A 347 -42.57 -10.51 5.83
CA ARG A 347 -43.10 -11.43 6.85
C ARG A 347 -42.95 -12.90 6.42
N ILE A 348 -43.40 -13.25 5.20
CA ILE A 348 -43.35 -14.63 4.72
C ILE A 348 -41.90 -15.11 4.53
N LEU A 349 -41.01 -14.28 3.99
CA LEU A 349 -39.58 -14.62 3.87
C LEU A 349 -38.92 -14.86 5.23
N ASN A 350 -39.26 -14.03 6.22
CA ASN A 350 -38.78 -14.18 7.59
C ASN A 350 -39.24 -15.51 8.21
N GLU A 351 -40.49 -15.91 7.99
CA GLU A 351 -41.07 -17.19 8.46
C GLU A 351 -40.40 -18.42 7.81
N GLN A 352 -39.88 -18.28 6.59
CA GLN A 352 -39.11 -19.34 5.90
C GLN A 352 -37.62 -19.38 6.32
N GLY A 353 -37.20 -18.53 7.26
CA GLY A 353 -35.80 -18.45 7.70
C GLY A 353 -34.84 -17.93 6.63
N ILE A 354 -35.35 -17.30 5.57
CA ILE A 354 -34.57 -16.58 4.56
C ILE A 354 -34.08 -15.27 5.19
N ILE A 355 -32.84 -14.86 4.92
CA ILE A 355 -32.34 -13.52 5.28
C ILE A 355 -33.04 -12.51 4.38
N THR A 356 -33.68 -11.51 4.97
CA THR A 356 -34.35 -10.42 4.26
C THR A 356 -33.51 -9.15 4.26
N GLU A 357 -33.15 -8.64 3.09
CA GLU A 357 -32.53 -7.31 2.94
C GLU A 357 -33.51 -6.36 2.24
N CYS A 358 -33.58 -5.10 2.66
CA CYS A 358 -34.50 -4.12 2.08
C CYS A 358 -33.88 -2.73 1.95
N SER A 359 -34.12 -2.08 0.81
CA SER A 359 -33.82 -0.67 0.58
C SER A 359 -34.92 0.28 1.08
N PHE A 360 -34.47 1.38 1.67
CA PHE A 360 -35.27 2.57 1.99
C PHE A 360 -34.57 3.79 1.40
N ILE A 361 -35.17 4.38 0.36
CA ILE A 361 -34.67 5.58 -0.33
C ILE A 361 -35.09 6.83 0.45
N LEU A 362 -34.09 7.64 0.78
CA LEU A 362 -34.17 8.90 1.51
C LEU A 362 -33.53 10.03 0.69
N GLY A 363 -33.76 11.28 1.06
CA GLY A 363 -33.18 12.45 0.38
C GLY A 363 -33.88 12.80 -0.94
N ASN A 364 -35.17 12.48 -1.07
CA ASN A 364 -36.01 13.09 -2.11
C ASN A 364 -36.07 14.61 -1.92
N PRO A 365 -36.28 15.41 -2.98
CA PRO A 365 -36.45 16.86 -2.86
C PRO A 365 -37.50 17.29 -1.83
N ASP A 366 -38.58 16.52 -1.71
CA ASP A 366 -39.73 16.79 -0.84
C ASP A 366 -39.61 16.19 0.57
N ASP A 367 -38.52 15.47 0.90
CA ASP A 367 -38.37 14.84 2.22
C ASP A 367 -38.22 15.89 3.35
N THR A 368 -38.86 15.62 4.48
CA THR A 368 -38.83 16.45 5.71
C THR A 368 -38.32 15.63 6.89
N GLU A 369 -38.03 16.25 8.04
CA GLU A 369 -37.55 15.52 9.22
C GLU A 369 -38.51 14.39 9.65
N GLU A 370 -39.81 14.63 9.51
CA GLU A 370 -40.89 13.70 9.82
C GLU A 370 -40.96 12.51 8.84
N THR A 371 -40.50 12.66 7.59
CA THR A 371 -40.45 11.54 6.64
C THR A 371 -39.38 10.53 7.03
N PHE A 372 -38.23 11.00 7.55
CA PHE A 372 -37.18 10.13 8.09
C PHE A 372 -37.66 9.33 9.32
N ASP A 373 -38.36 9.97 10.25
CA ASP A 373 -38.93 9.27 11.42
C ASP A 373 -39.97 8.23 10.98
N SER A 374 -40.88 8.61 10.06
CA SER A 374 -41.89 7.71 9.51
C SER A 374 -41.26 6.49 8.79
N THR A 375 -40.21 6.71 7.99
CA THR A 375 -39.49 5.62 7.31
C THR A 375 -38.75 4.71 8.30
N LEU A 376 -38.18 5.26 9.36
CA LEU A 376 -37.50 4.51 10.41
C LEU A 376 -38.46 3.67 11.26
N GLU A 377 -39.62 4.22 11.62
CA GLU A 377 -40.69 3.48 12.32
C GLU A 377 -41.19 2.32 11.45
N LEU A 378 -41.49 2.57 10.18
CA LEU A 378 -41.98 1.56 9.26
C LEU A 378 -40.91 0.50 8.91
N ALA A 379 -39.62 0.86 8.84
CA ALA A 379 -38.53 -0.11 8.74
C ALA A 379 -38.46 -1.04 9.97
N ARG A 380 -38.62 -0.51 11.18
CA ARG A 380 -38.69 -1.30 12.42
C ARG A 380 -39.95 -2.17 12.52
N GLU A 381 -41.06 -1.73 11.93
CA GLU A 381 -42.29 -2.51 11.82
C GLU A 381 -42.11 -3.68 10.84
N PHE A 382 -41.62 -3.40 9.63
CA PHE A 382 -41.35 -4.39 8.59
C PHE A 382 -40.32 -5.44 9.05
N ASN A 383 -39.36 -5.03 9.88
CA ASN A 383 -38.35 -5.90 10.49
C ASN A 383 -37.61 -6.78 9.45
N PRO A 384 -37.06 -6.20 8.36
CA PRO A 384 -36.11 -6.94 7.55
C PRO A 384 -34.89 -7.30 8.41
N ASP A 385 -34.09 -8.26 7.96
CA ASP A 385 -32.86 -8.65 8.63
C ASP A 385 -31.77 -7.62 8.44
N LEU A 386 -31.60 -7.14 7.20
CA LEU A 386 -30.71 -6.06 6.81
C LEU A 386 -31.54 -4.90 6.24
N ALA A 387 -31.22 -3.67 6.63
CA ALA A 387 -31.84 -2.46 6.11
C ALA A 387 -30.77 -1.54 5.51
N HIS A 388 -30.94 -1.22 4.23
CA HIS A 388 -30.10 -0.28 3.50
C HIS A 388 -30.87 1.04 3.33
N PHE A 389 -30.51 2.02 4.16
CA PHE A 389 -30.93 3.39 3.95
C PHE A 389 -30.04 4.01 2.87
N LEU A 390 -30.63 4.37 1.73
CA LEU A 390 -29.93 4.84 0.53
C LEU A 390 -30.37 6.27 0.22
N LEU A 391 -29.44 7.13 -0.18
CA LEU A 391 -29.74 8.47 -0.66
C LEU A 391 -30.05 8.47 -2.16
N LEU A 392 -31.12 9.17 -2.52
CA LEU A 392 -31.57 9.32 -3.91
C LEU A 392 -30.44 9.88 -4.79
N THR A 393 -29.94 9.04 -5.68
CA THR A 393 -28.87 9.39 -6.63
C THR A 393 -29.47 9.48 -8.04
N PRO A 394 -29.56 10.69 -8.64
CA PRO A 394 -30.11 10.85 -9.97
C PRO A 394 -29.05 10.51 -11.01
N TRP A 395 -29.29 9.50 -11.86
CA TRP A 395 -28.35 9.16 -12.94
C TRP A 395 -28.46 10.15 -14.11
N PRO A 396 -27.36 10.65 -14.70
CA PRO A 396 -27.38 11.74 -15.70
C PRO A 396 -28.29 11.46 -16.92
N TYR A 397 -28.44 10.19 -17.27
CA TYR A 397 -29.25 9.68 -18.38
C TYR A 397 -30.69 9.24 -17.99
N THR A 398 -31.09 9.36 -16.72
CA THR A 398 -32.46 9.06 -16.30
C THR A 398 -33.36 10.29 -16.36
N ARG A 399 -34.66 10.04 -16.53
CA ARG A 399 -35.70 11.07 -16.42
C ARG A 399 -35.63 11.83 -15.09
N LEU A 400 -35.36 11.13 -13.99
CA LEU A 400 -35.25 11.74 -12.65
C LEU A 400 -34.22 12.88 -12.61
N TYR A 401 -33.06 12.72 -13.24
CA TYR A 401 -32.00 13.74 -13.25
C TYR A 401 -32.41 15.04 -13.91
N GLN A 402 -33.22 14.97 -14.98
CA GLN A 402 -33.77 16.17 -15.62
C GLN A 402 -34.83 16.85 -14.75
N GLU A 403 -35.59 16.07 -13.97
CA GLU A 403 -36.64 16.58 -13.07
C GLU A 403 -36.08 17.23 -11.80
N VAL A 404 -34.94 16.74 -11.28
CA VAL A 404 -34.29 17.25 -10.05
C VAL A 404 -33.03 18.08 -10.31
N LYS A 405 -32.83 18.52 -11.56
CA LYS A 405 -31.57 19.14 -12.02
C LYS A 405 -31.15 20.37 -11.20
N GLU A 406 -32.12 21.22 -10.85
CA GLU A 406 -31.89 22.45 -10.06
C GLU A 406 -31.54 22.17 -8.59
N GLN A 407 -31.79 20.95 -8.11
CA GLN A 407 -31.49 20.50 -6.75
C GLN A 407 -30.18 19.69 -6.67
N ILE A 408 -29.56 19.33 -7.79
CA ILE A 408 -28.25 18.64 -7.82
C ILE A 408 -27.16 19.65 -7.46
N VAL A 409 -26.41 19.37 -6.39
CA VAL A 409 -25.31 20.23 -5.91
C VAL A 409 -23.95 19.54 -5.95
N VAL A 410 -23.89 18.29 -6.42
CA VAL A 410 -22.67 17.51 -6.63
C VAL A 410 -22.67 17.01 -8.07
N HIS A 411 -21.64 17.33 -8.85
CA HIS A 411 -21.49 16.88 -10.24
C HIS A 411 -20.32 15.91 -10.44
N ASP A 412 -19.59 15.59 -9.38
CA ASP A 412 -18.55 14.58 -9.39
C ASP A 412 -19.18 13.18 -9.36
N TYR A 413 -19.22 12.52 -10.51
CA TYR A 413 -19.84 11.20 -10.64
C TYR A 413 -19.24 10.14 -9.70
N SER A 414 -17.99 10.27 -9.24
CA SER A 414 -17.39 9.31 -8.30
C SER A 414 -18.17 9.19 -6.99
N LYS A 415 -19.00 10.19 -6.66
CA LYS A 415 -19.88 10.27 -5.48
C LYS A 415 -21.30 9.75 -5.73
N TYR A 416 -21.65 9.37 -6.95
CA TYR A 416 -22.99 8.89 -7.32
C TYR A 416 -23.16 7.41 -6.97
N HIS A 417 -22.98 7.06 -5.69
CA HIS A 417 -22.95 5.69 -5.17
C HIS A 417 -23.99 5.44 -4.06
N PHE A 418 -25.15 6.09 -4.15
CA PHE A 418 -26.30 5.93 -3.23
C PHE A 418 -26.07 6.29 -1.75
N VAL A 419 -24.89 6.75 -1.35
CA VAL A 419 -24.63 7.07 0.06
C VAL A 419 -24.17 8.51 0.25
N TYR A 420 -23.50 9.12 -0.74
CA TYR A 420 -23.22 10.55 -0.73
C TYR A 420 -24.48 11.36 -1.13
N PRO A 421 -24.84 12.45 -0.43
CA PRO A 421 -25.96 13.30 -0.83
C PRO A 421 -25.59 14.10 -2.08
N VAL A 422 -26.20 13.74 -3.21
CA VAL A 422 -26.05 14.44 -4.51
C VAL A 422 -27.05 15.58 -4.66
N ILE A 423 -28.24 15.41 -4.09
CA ILE A 423 -29.38 16.35 -4.14
C ILE A 423 -29.47 17.12 -2.82
N LYS A 424 -29.75 18.43 -2.87
CA LYS A 424 -30.19 19.22 -1.72
C LYS A 424 -31.74 19.17 -1.61
N PRO A 425 -32.31 18.69 -0.49
CA PRO A 425 -33.76 18.74 -0.27
C PRO A 425 -34.28 20.19 -0.14
N MET A 426 -35.56 20.41 -0.42
CA MET A 426 -36.19 21.73 -0.31
C MET A 426 -36.42 22.16 1.15
N HIS A 427 -36.59 21.20 2.05
CA HIS A 427 -37.04 21.43 3.43
C HIS A 427 -35.95 21.26 4.50
N MET A 428 -34.72 20.92 4.12
CA MET A 428 -33.59 20.79 5.06
C MET A 428 -32.24 21.07 4.40
N GLU A 429 -31.23 21.38 5.20
CA GLU A 429 -29.85 21.52 4.72
C GLU A 429 -29.22 20.16 4.40
N ILE A 430 -28.33 20.13 3.40
CA ILE A 430 -27.70 18.89 2.91
C ILE A 430 -26.83 18.19 3.96
N SER A 431 -26.27 18.94 4.93
CA SER A 431 -25.55 18.39 6.08
C SER A 431 -26.47 17.60 7.04
N ARG A 432 -27.78 17.91 7.04
CA ARG A 432 -28.77 17.24 7.89
C ARG A 432 -29.10 15.83 7.40
N LEU A 433 -29.13 15.62 6.07
CA LEU A 433 -29.30 14.30 5.46
C LEU A 433 -28.32 13.27 6.04
N TRP A 434 -27.03 13.63 6.13
CA TRP A 434 -26.01 12.75 6.71
C TRP A 434 -26.30 12.39 8.18
N THR A 435 -26.70 13.36 8.99
CA THR A 435 -27.03 13.12 10.41
C THR A 435 -28.22 12.17 10.54
N ARG A 436 -29.25 12.33 9.70
CA ARG A 436 -30.47 11.52 9.74
C ARG A 436 -30.27 10.13 9.14
N LEU A 437 -29.48 10.00 8.08
CA LEU A 437 -29.03 8.71 7.55
C LEU A 437 -28.33 7.88 8.64
N ILE A 438 -27.34 8.48 9.31
CA ILE A 438 -26.62 7.89 10.46
C ILE A 438 -27.59 7.48 11.58
N GLU A 439 -28.59 8.32 11.86
CA GLU A 439 -29.60 8.03 12.89
C GLU A 439 -30.51 6.86 12.52
N CYS A 440 -30.96 6.76 11.26
CA CYS A 440 -31.73 5.62 10.77
C CYS A 440 -30.94 4.31 10.91
N PHE A 441 -29.69 4.27 10.44
CA PHE A 441 -28.79 3.14 10.61
C PHE A 441 -28.61 2.77 12.09
N ARG A 442 -28.32 3.76 12.94
CA ARG A 442 -28.13 3.54 14.38
C ARG A 442 -29.39 2.96 15.02
N VAL A 443 -30.53 3.64 14.92
CA VAL A 443 -31.76 3.23 15.65
C VAL A 443 -32.26 1.86 15.16
N PHE A 444 -32.17 1.57 13.86
CA PHE A 444 -32.52 0.25 13.32
C PHE A 444 -31.56 -0.85 13.80
N TYR A 445 -30.24 -0.65 13.62
CA TYR A 445 -29.13 -1.41 14.23
C TYR A 445 -29.40 -1.80 15.70
N LEU A 446 -29.74 -0.82 16.54
CA LEU A 446 -29.91 -1.03 17.97
C LEU A 446 -31.20 -1.79 18.33
N ASP A 447 -32.27 -1.62 17.55
CA ASP A 447 -33.51 -2.40 17.69
C ASP A 447 -33.31 -3.85 17.23
N LYS A 448 -32.68 -4.07 16.07
CA LYS A 448 -32.42 -5.40 15.52
C LYS A 448 -31.47 -6.21 16.40
N ALA A 449 -30.42 -5.60 16.98
CA ALA A 449 -29.53 -6.27 17.93
C ALA A 449 -30.28 -6.83 19.15
N ARG A 450 -31.25 -6.09 19.69
CA ARG A 450 -32.11 -6.57 20.79
C ARG A 450 -32.99 -7.75 20.39
N ARG A 451 -33.50 -7.76 19.15
CA ARG A 451 -34.27 -8.90 18.60
C ARG A 451 -33.38 -10.13 18.37
N LEU A 452 -32.13 -9.94 17.95
CA LEU A 452 -31.16 -11.02 17.74
C LEU A 452 -30.70 -11.69 19.04
N LEU A 453 -30.59 -10.95 20.15
CA LEU A 453 -30.28 -11.52 21.48
C LEU A 453 -31.25 -12.62 21.91
N VAL A 454 -32.55 -12.46 21.58
CA VAL A 454 -33.63 -13.38 21.94
C VAL A 454 -34.03 -14.34 20.81
N MET A 455 -33.32 -14.29 19.67
CA MET A 455 -33.50 -15.23 18.57
C MET A 455 -32.87 -16.58 18.92
N GLU A 456 -33.51 -17.68 18.52
CA GLU A 456 -32.95 -19.03 18.65
C GLU A 456 -31.64 -19.17 17.84
N ASP A 457 -30.72 -19.99 18.34
CA ASP A 457 -29.44 -20.22 17.68
C ASP A 457 -29.60 -21.05 16.40
N GLY A 458 -28.90 -20.66 15.34
CA GLY A 458 -28.98 -21.29 14.03
C GLY A 458 -28.51 -20.36 12.92
N PHE A 459 -28.53 -20.87 11.68
CA PHE A 459 -27.97 -20.21 10.49
C PHE A 459 -28.32 -18.72 10.39
N LYS A 460 -29.60 -18.36 10.58
CA LYS A 460 -30.08 -16.98 10.46
C LYS A 460 -29.47 -16.04 11.50
N LYS A 461 -29.35 -16.49 12.76
CA LYS A 461 -28.70 -15.72 13.83
C LYS A 461 -27.20 -15.58 13.57
N THR A 462 -26.50 -16.67 13.24
CA THR A 462 -25.04 -16.64 12.95
C THR A 462 -24.72 -15.75 11.75
N TYR A 463 -25.52 -15.82 10.67
CA TYR A 463 -25.39 -14.93 9.51
C TYR A 463 -25.54 -13.46 9.91
N MET A 464 -26.62 -13.15 10.65
CA MET A 464 -26.90 -11.79 11.10
C MET A 464 -25.87 -11.22 12.07
N MET A 465 -25.35 -12.04 12.99
CA MET A 465 -24.26 -11.67 13.89
C MET A 465 -23.00 -11.32 13.11
N LYS A 466 -22.60 -12.15 12.12
CA LYS A 466 -21.44 -11.87 11.26
C LYS A 466 -21.63 -10.61 10.41
N SER A 467 -22.80 -10.41 9.82
CA SER A 467 -23.11 -9.17 9.08
C SER A 467 -22.99 -7.93 9.97
N ILE A 468 -23.54 -7.96 11.19
CA ILE A 468 -23.46 -6.84 12.13
C ILE A 468 -22.03 -6.62 12.64
N GLN A 469 -21.25 -7.68 12.88
CA GLN A 469 -19.84 -7.58 13.26
C GLN A 469 -19.00 -6.91 12.16
N ILE A 470 -19.22 -7.27 10.90
CA ILE A 470 -18.56 -6.67 9.74
C ILE A 470 -18.97 -5.19 9.61
N MET A 471 -20.27 -4.88 9.66
CA MET A 471 -20.75 -3.49 9.64
C MET A 471 -20.19 -2.67 10.80
N HIS A 472 -20.11 -3.22 12.02
CA HIS A 472 -19.53 -2.52 13.17
C HIS A 472 -18.04 -2.20 12.94
N ARG A 473 -17.26 -3.18 12.48
CA ARG A 473 -15.80 -3.04 12.28
C ARG A 473 -15.45 -1.95 11.27
N HIS A 474 -16.23 -1.79 10.20
CA HIS A 474 -15.92 -0.86 9.12
C HIS A 474 -16.76 0.43 9.19
N PHE A 475 -18.09 0.33 9.24
CA PHE A 475 -18.96 1.51 9.18
C PHE A 475 -18.90 2.36 10.45
N PHE A 476 -18.85 1.72 11.63
CA PHE A 476 -18.91 2.44 12.91
C PHE A 476 -17.54 2.91 13.41
N VAL A 477 -16.46 2.16 13.19
CA VAL A 477 -15.12 2.57 13.67
C VAL A 477 -14.50 3.66 12.79
N GLU A 478 -14.53 3.51 11.47
CA GLU A 478 -13.78 4.40 10.55
C GLU A 478 -14.47 5.76 10.36
N ASN A 479 -15.81 5.79 10.26
CA ASN A 479 -16.56 7.02 10.00
C ASN A 479 -16.94 7.81 11.27
N PHE A 480 -17.16 7.15 12.43
CA PHE A 480 -17.50 7.87 13.68
C PHE A 480 -16.26 8.23 14.50
N GLY A 481 -15.11 7.59 14.24
CA GLY A 481 -13.83 7.93 14.87
C GLY A 481 -13.29 9.32 14.53
N ARG A 482 -13.88 10.01 13.53
CA ARG A 482 -13.54 11.39 13.13
C ARG A 482 -14.65 12.41 13.40
N GLY A 483 -15.34 12.26 14.52
CA GLY A 483 -15.93 13.39 15.25
C GLY A 483 -17.46 13.48 15.32
N THR A 484 -17.91 14.05 16.45
CA THR A 484 -19.23 14.64 16.73
C THR A 484 -20.41 13.79 17.25
N ILE A 485 -20.45 12.45 17.11
CA ILE A 485 -21.48 11.64 17.82
C ILE A 485 -20.89 10.34 18.37
N SER A 486 -20.79 10.22 19.70
CA SER A 486 -20.44 8.97 20.38
C SER A 486 -21.67 8.07 20.58
N LEU A 487 -21.45 6.75 20.56
CA LEU A 487 -22.45 5.78 21.05
C LEU A 487 -22.61 5.95 22.57
N PRO A 488 -23.84 5.84 23.14
CA PRO A 488 -24.02 5.78 24.58
C PRO A 488 -23.19 4.65 25.19
N ARG A 489 -22.42 4.98 26.24
CA ARG A 489 -21.36 4.12 26.81
C ARG A 489 -21.88 2.74 27.26
N GLU A 490 -23.09 2.69 27.78
CA GLU A 490 -23.79 1.46 28.19
C GLU A 490 -24.06 0.51 27.01
N MET A 491 -24.18 1.06 25.79
CA MET A 491 -24.56 0.33 24.59
C MET A 491 -23.36 -0.15 23.79
N GLY A 492 -22.27 0.61 23.78
CA GLY A 492 -20.95 0.10 23.36
C GLY A 492 -20.58 -1.13 24.19
N ASN A 493 -20.64 -1.00 25.51
CA ASN A 493 -20.41 -2.13 26.43
C ASN A 493 -21.35 -3.32 26.17
N ALA A 494 -22.64 -3.09 25.88
CA ALA A 494 -23.58 -4.18 25.61
C ALA A 494 -23.29 -4.91 24.28
N LEU A 495 -22.93 -4.16 23.22
CA LEU A 495 -22.59 -4.73 21.93
C LEU A 495 -21.22 -5.43 21.96
N GLU A 496 -20.21 -4.83 22.60
CA GLU A 496 -18.91 -5.44 22.85
C GLU A 496 -19.04 -6.72 23.68
N LYS A 497 -19.88 -6.72 24.72
CA LYS A 497 -20.13 -7.90 25.55
C LYS A 497 -20.86 -8.99 24.79
N MET A 498 -21.85 -8.64 23.97
CA MET A 498 -22.57 -9.58 23.09
C MET A 498 -21.66 -10.14 21.99
N ILE A 499 -20.74 -9.34 21.44
CA ILE A 499 -19.71 -9.79 20.51
C ILE A 499 -18.72 -10.71 21.24
N ALA A 500 -18.25 -10.37 22.44
CA ALA A 500 -17.34 -11.20 23.22
C ALA A 500 -17.98 -12.54 23.68
N GLU A 501 -19.26 -12.52 24.06
CA GLU A 501 -20.04 -13.72 24.41
C GLU A 501 -20.23 -14.64 23.19
N PHE A 502 -20.33 -14.12 21.96
CA PHE A 502 -20.47 -14.91 20.72
C PHE A 502 -19.12 -15.34 20.10
N SER A 503 -18.12 -14.46 20.10
CA SER A 503 -16.72 -14.78 19.73
C SER A 503 -16.09 -15.80 20.68
N GLY A 504 -16.54 -15.87 21.94
CA GLY A 504 -16.19 -16.95 22.87
C GLY A 504 -16.78 -18.32 22.49
N GLY A 505 -17.75 -18.38 21.58
CA GLY A 505 -18.50 -19.60 21.23
C GLY A 505 -18.15 -20.23 19.87
N GLU A 506 -18.16 -19.47 18.77
CA GLU A 506 -18.16 -20.06 17.41
C GLU A 506 -16.94 -19.73 16.51
N GLU A 507 -16.06 -18.79 16.85
CA GLU A 507 -14.85 -18.51 16.02
C GLU A 507 -13.84 -19.67 15.98
N LYS A 508 -14.01 -20.70 16.83
CA LYS A 508 -13.19 -21.93 16.86
C LYS A 508 -13.72 -23.09 16.01
N MET A 509 -14.80 -22.92 15.23
CA MET A 509 -15.45 -24.05 14.56
C MET A 509 -15.76 -23.90 13.06
N MET A 510 -14.84 -23.30 12.28
CA MET A 510 -14.54 -23.74 10.91
C MET A 510 -13.30 -23.01 10.32
N ASN A 511 -12.29 -23.79 9.92
CA ASN A 511 -11.11 -23.37 9.15
C ASN A 511 -10.13 -22.41 9.86
N GLU A 512 -9.87 -22.62 11.15
CA GLU A 512 -8.57 -22.28 11.73
C GLU A 512 -7.75 -23.57 11.84
N THR A 513 -6.54 -23.57 11.27
CA THR A 513 -5.58 -24.67 11.50
C THR A 513 -5.01 -24.59 12.91
N ASP A 514 -4.65 -25.73 13.51
CA ASP A 514 -4.03 -25.75 14.85
C ASP A 514 -2.80 -24.83 14.92
N THR A 515 -2.04 -24.71 13.81
CA THR A 515 -0.88 -23.81 13.67
C THR A 515 -1.26 -22.33 13.74
N GLU A 516 -2.31 -21.88 13.05
CA GLU A 516 -2.80 -20.49 13.10
C GLU A 516 -3.29 -20.14 14.51
N ARG A 517 -4.00 -21.07 15.16
CA ARG A 517 -4.47 -20.89 16.53
C ARG A 517 -3.32 -20.75 17.51
N VAL A 518 -2.32 -21.65 17.43
CA VAL A 518 -1.12 -21.60 18.28
C VAL A 518 -0.32 -20.32 18.01
N SER A 519 -0.28 -19.82 16.77
CA SER A 519 0.32 -18.53 16.45
C SER A 519 -0.40 -17.37 17.12
N ARG A 520 -1.74 -17.31 17.06
CA ARG A 520 -2.52 -16.24 17.70
C ARG A 520 -2.44 -16.29 19.23
N GLU A 521 -2.49 -17.49 19.81
CA GLU A 521 -2.32 -17.68 21.25
C GLU A 521 -0.92 -17.20 21.70
N LEU A 522 0.14 -17.48 20.93
CA LEU A 522 1.50 -16.99 21.20
C LEU A 522 1.65 -15.46 21.01
N ASP A 523 1.07 -14.88 19.94
CA ASP A 523 1.13 -13.44 19.70
C ASP A 523 0.47 -12.66 20.86
N ASN A 524 -0.67 -13.16 21.38
CA ASN A 524 -1.35 -12.60 22.55
C ASN A 524 -0.51 -12.73 23.82
N ASP A 525 0.10 -13.89 24.07
CA ASP A 525 0.95 -14.15 25.24
C ASP A 525 2.20 -13.24 25.28
N ILE A 526 2.83 -12.99 24.12
CA ILE A 526 3.97 -12.08 23.99
C ILE A 526 3.50 -10.62 24.17
N MET A 527 2.34 -10.25 23.61
CA MET A 527 1.75 -8.92 23.82
C MET A 527 1.41 -8.65 25.29
N GLU A 528 0.87 -9.63 26.01
CA GLU A 528 0.66 -9.53 27.46
C GLU A 528 1.99 -9.30 28.20
N PHE A 529 3.03 -10.07 27.87
CA PHE A 529 4.35 -9.94 28.49
C PHE A 529 5.01 -8.57 28.20
N ILE A 530 4.80 -7.99 27.01
CA ILE A 530 5.18 -6.60 26.70
C ILE A 530 4.38 -5.62 27.57
N ASN A 531 3.05 -5.78 27.64
CA ASN A 531 2.17 -4.89 28.39
C ASN A 531 2.40 -4.88 29.91
N CYS A 532 3.11 -5.88 30.47
CA CYS A 532 3.54 -5.86 31.88
C CYS A 532 4.56 -4.75 32.21
N GLY A 533 5.14 -4.05 31.22
CA GLY A 533 6.07 -2.94 31.43
C GLY A 533 7.54 -3.36 31.48
N ILE A 534 8.45 -2.42 31.13
CA ILE A 534 9.89 -2.70 30.94
C ILE A 534 10.65 -3.20 32.17
N ASN A 535 10.05 -3.16 33.37
CA ASN A 535 10.69 -3.59 34.61
C ASN A 535 10.26 -5.01 35.07
N ASN A 536 9.31 -5.66 34.37
CA ASN A 536 8.81 -6.98 34.75
C ASN A 536 9.68 -8.12 34.18
N HIS A 537 10.84 -8.38 34.77
CA HIS A 537 11.73 -9.44 34.31
C HIS A 537 11.31 -10.81 34.86
N ASP A 538 10.73 -11.64 33.99
CA ASP A 538 10.43 -13.05 34.24
C ASP A 538 11.27 -13.93 33.29
N GLU A 539 12.14 -14.77 33.85
CA GLU A 539 13.03 -15.66 33.08
C GLU A 539 12.31 -16.95 32.65
N ASP A 540 11.46 -17.50 33.51
CA ASP A 540 10.72 -18.74 33.23
C ASP A 540 9.69 -18.49 32.13
N ARG A 541 8.97 -17.36 32.18
CA ARG A 541 8.03 -16.92 31.13
C ARG A 541 8.76 -16.56 29.85
N PHE A 542 9.91 -15.88 29.89
CA PHE A 542 10.70 -15.65 28.68
C PHE A 542 11.13 -16.97 28.04
N ASN A 543 11.61 -17.93 28.82
CA ASN A 543 12.03 -19.23 28.32
C ASN A 543 10.85 -20.03 27.72
N GLU A 544 9.69 -20.03 28.36
CA GLU A 544 8.46 -20.64 27.84
C GLU A 544 8.08 -20.07 26.46
N LEU A 545 8.01 -18.74 26.35
CA LEU A 545 7.67 -18.06 25.10
C LEU A 545 8.73 -18.27 24.03
N ALA A 546 10.02 -18.24 24.36
CA ALA A 546 11.12 -18.49 23.43
C ALA A 546 11.11 -19.92 22.85
N LEU A 547 10.70 -20.93 23.63
CA LEU A 547 10.55 -22.31 23.14
C LEU A 547 9.35 -22.47 22.20
N ARG A 548 8.23 -21.80 22.51
CA ARG A 548 7.03 -21.77 21.66
C ARG A 548 7.31 -21.04 20.34
N GLU A 549 7.97 -19.89 20.43
CA GLU A 549 8.44 -19.08 19.31
C GLU A 549 9.38 -19.86 18.39
N PHE A 550 10.36 -20.57 18.97
CA PHE A 550 11.27 -21.43 18.22
C PHE A 550 10.56 -22.54 17.45
N ARG A 551 9.60 -23.23 18.09
CA ARG A 551 8.84 -24.29 17.44
C ARG A 551 8.09 -23.76 16.21
N LEU A 552 7.37 -22.65 16.38
CA LEU A 552 6.60 -22.02 15.31
C LEU A 552 7.51 -21.54 14.17
N GLN A 553 8.59 -20.82 14.47
CA GLN A 553 9.50 -20.32 13.42
C GLN A 553 10.27 -21.44 12.72
N HIS A 554 10.68 -22.50 13.43
CA HIS A 554 11.29 -23.69 12.84
C HIS A 554 10.32 -24.43 11.89
N GLU A 555 9.02 -24.44 12.20
CA GLU A 555 7.99 -24.97 11.32
C GLU A 555 7.70 -24.03 10.14
N ALA A 556 7.53 -22.73 10.36
CA ALA A 556 7.12 -21.78 9.32
C ALA A 556 8.25 -21.37 8.34
N ASN A 557 9.52 -21.41 8.76
CA ASN A 557 10.65 -20.84 8.02
C ASN A 557 11.63 -21.94 7.52
N PRO A 558 11.60 -22.33 6.22
CA PRO A 558 12.46 -23.39 5.69
C PRO A 558 13.96 -23.11 5.81
N VAL A 559 14.38 -21.85 5.65
CA VAL A 559 15.80 -21.43 5.74
C VAL A 559 16.31 -21.60 7.16
N TYR A 560 15.51 -21.17 8.15
CA TYR A 560 15.84 -21.33 9.55
C TYR A 560 15.81 -22.79 10.00
N ARG A 561 14.86 -23.59 9.50
CA ARG A 561 14.78 -25.03 9.72
C ARG A 561 16.05 -25.75 9.25
N GLU A 562 16.50 -25.47 8.03
CA GLU A 562 17.74 -26.05 7.49
C GLU A 562 18.97 -25.63 8.31
N TYR A 563 19.04 -24.36 8.70
CA TYR A 563 20.11 -23.83 9.56
C TYR A 563 20.15 -24.53 10.93
N CYS A 564 19.01 -24.70 11.59
CA CYS A 564 18.91 -25.37 12.88
C CYS A 564 19.27 -26.86 12.78
N GLY A 565 18.81 -27.55 11.73
CA GLY A 565 19.19 -28.93 11.44
C GLY A 565 20.71 -29.13 11.29
N LYS A 566 21.41 -28.20 10.62
CA LYS A 566 22.89 -28.20 10.53
C LYS A 566 23.59 -27.95 11.86
N LYS A 567 22.91 -27.37 12.86
CA LYS A 567 23.42 -27.15 14.22
C LYS A 567 22.95 -28.23 15.22
N GLY A 568 22.20 -29.24 14.76
CA GLY A 568 21.70 -30.34 15.60
C GLY A 568 20.58 -29.95 16.57
N ALA A 569 19.97 -28.77 16.40
CA ALA A 569 18.92 -28.26 17.28
C ALA A 569 17.55 -28.32 16.60
N GLY A 570 16.53 -28.77 17.34
CA GLY A 570 15.15 -28.80 16.88
C GLY A 570 14.15 -28.72 18.06
N PRO A 571 12.85 -28.49 17.79
CA PRO A 571 11.86 -28.19 18.83
C PRO A 571 11.59 -29.30 19.86
N ASP A 572 12.15 -30.50 19.65
CA ASP A 572 12.03 -31.68 20.51
C ASP A 572 13.28 -31.94 21.37
N ASN A 573 14.42 -31.29 21.07
CA ASN A 573 15.68 -31.49 21.81
C ASN A 573 16.25 -30.22 22.47
N VAL A 574 15.62 -29.07 22.21
CA VAL A 574 15.88 -27.78 22.88
C VAL A 574 14.91 -27.64 24.05
N SER A 575 15.45 -27.42 25.26
CA SER A 575 14.67 -27.20 26.50
C SER A 575 14.94 -25.83 27.14
N HIS A 576 15.86 -25.04 26.59
CA HIS A 576 16.20 -23.72 27.11
C HIS A 576 16.60 -22.75 25.98
N TRP A 577 16.23 -21.47 26.08
CA TRP A 577 16.41 -20.50 24.99
C TRP A 577 17.87 -20.33 24.53
N LEU A 578 18.83 -20.42 25.45
CA LEU A 578 20.28 -20.41 25.15
C LEU A 578 20.75 -21.49 24.16
N GLN A 579 19.99 -22.58 24.01
CA GLN A 579 20.32 -23.68 23.09
C GLN A 579 19.82 -23.41 21.65
N ILE A 580 19.02 -22.36 21.44
CA ILE A 580 18.41 -22.04 20.15
C ILE A 580 19.45 -21.37 19.23
N PRO A 581 19.70 -21.90 18.01
CA PRO A 581 20.71 -21.35 17.13
C PRO A 581 20.32 -19.99 16.54
N ALA A 582 21.05 -18.94 16.87
CA ALA A 582 20.85 -17.63 16.24
C ALA A 582 21.40 -17.61 14.80
N ILE A 583 20.62 -17.06 13.85
CA ILE A 583 21.03 -16.92 12.45
C ILE A 583 21.87 -15.64 12.27
N PRO A 584 22.92 -15.61 11.42
CA PRO A 584 23.68 -14.39 11.20
C PRO A 584 22.92 -13.34 10.39
N THR A 585 23.15 -12.06 10.70
CA THR A 585 22.71 -10.88 9.91
C THR A 585 22.98 -11.01 8.41
N SER A 586 24.08 -11.64 8.02
CA SER A 586 24.43 -11.87 6.62
C SER A 586 23.44 -12.77 5.87
N ALA A 587 22.72 -13.67 6.54
CA ALA A 587 21.73 -14.53 5.92
C ALA A 587 20.52 -13.74 5.39
N PHE A 588 20.10 -12.68 6.11
CA PHE A 588 19.01 -11.78 5.69
C PHE A 588 19.33 -10.99 4.40
N LYS A 589 20.61 -10.95 3.98
CA LYS A 589 21.04 -10.34 2.71
C LYS A 589 21.02 -11.32 1.53
N GLN A 590 20.95 -12.62 1.81
CA GLN A 590 21.08 -13.70 0.82
C GLN A 590 19.80 -14.49 0.63
N HIS A 591 18.94 -14.54 1.66
CA HIS A 591 17.71 -15.32 1.70
C HIS A 591 16.56 -14.46 2.19
N VAL A 592 15.35 -14.76 1.73
CA VAL A 592 14.12 -14.25 2.33
C VAL A 592 13.82 -15.11 3.56
N ILE A 593 13.91 -14.50 4.74
CA ILE A 593 13.75 -15.16 6.04
C ILE A 593 12.42 -14.68 6.62
N THR A 594 11.36 -15.47 6.45
CA THR A 594 10.03 -15.18 7.03
C THR A 594 9.44 -16.39 7.74
N SER A 595 8.68 -16.13 8.79
CA SER A 595 7.91 -17.13 9.56
C SER A 595 6.39 -16.99 9.36
N PHE A 596 6.00 -16.39 8.23
CA PHE A 596 4.63 -16.23 7.76
C PHE A 596 4.62 -16.27 6.22
N PRO A 597 3.47 -16.51 5.56
CA PRO A 597 3.38 -16.54 4.10
C PRO A 597 3.60 -15.14 3.50
N LEU A 598 4.50 -15.00 2.52
CA LEU A 598 4.88 -13.70 1.94
C LEU A 598 3.73 -12.89 1.32
N LYS A 599 2.61 -13.53 0.98
CA LYS A 599 1.39 -12.86 0.50
C LYS A 599 0.70 -12.01 1.58
N ASP A 600 0.97 -12.28 2.86
CA ASP A 600 0.37 -11.62 4.01
C ASP A 600 1.30 -10.49 4.55
N ALA A 601 2.27 -10.03 3.74
CA ALA A 601 3.23 -9.00 4.11
C ALA A 601 2.67 -7.58 3.91
N GLU A 602 2.53 -6.84 5.00
CA GLU A 602 2.06 -5.45 5.03
C GLU A 602 3.20 -4.44 4.78
N LEU A 603 4.45 -4.81 5.10
CA LEU A 603 5.61 -3.92 5.02
C LEU A 603 6.87 -4.64 4.54
N ALA A 604 7.61 -4.00 3.64
CA ALA A 604 8.91 -4.48 3.14
C ALA A 604 10.02 -3.43 3.39
N LEU A 605 10.99 -3.80 4.23
CA LEU A 605 12.14 -2.98 4.63
C LEU A 605 13.43 -3.50 3.99
N LEU A 606 14.40 -2.62 3.73
CA LEU A 606 15.73 -3.03 3.27
C LEU A 606 16.70 -3.20 4.45
N THR A 607 17.50 -4.27 4.43
CA THR A 607 18.63 -4.44 5.37
C THR A 607 19.61 -3.28 5.28
N SER A 608 20.27 -2.92 6.39
CA SER A 608 21.24 -1.83 6.38
C SER A 608 22.43 -2.07 5.42
N GLY A 609 22.74 -1.06 4.60
CA GLY A 609 23.82 -1.10 3.60
C GLY A 609 25.23 -0.82 4.16
N THR A 610 25.39 -0.76 5.49
CA THR A 610 26.63 -0.36 6.17
C THR A 610 27.73 -1.42 6.13
N THR A 611 27.40 -2.67 5.81
CA THR A 611 28.34 -3.82 5.76
C THR A 611 28.83 -4.15 4.34
N ASP A 612 27.98 -3.90 3.35
CA ASP A 612 28.22 -4.06 1.92
C ASP A 612 27.27 -3.09 1.20
N PRO A 613 27.77 -1.99 0.62
CA PRO A 613 26.93 -1.01 -0.07
C PRO A 613 26.21 -1.57 -1.30
N ASN A 614 26.75 -2.64 -1.90
CA ASN A 614 26.28 -3.22 -3.16
C ASN A 614 25.26 -4.35 -2.99
N MET A 615 24.98 -4.77 -1.74
CA MET A 615 24.07 -5.88 -1.45
C MET A 615 23.15 -5.57 -0.26
N ARG A 616 21.86 -5.39 -0.55
CA ARG A 616 20.78 -5.22 0.45
C ARG A 616 19.74 -6.32 0.28
N GLY A 617 19.39 -6.99 1.38
CA GLY A 617 18.25 -7.90 1.44
C GLY A 617 16.94 -7.18 1.74
N LYS A 618 15.83 -7.93 1.66
CA LYS A 618 14.49 -7.47 2.02
C LYS A 618 14.00 -8.21 3.27
N ILE A 619 13.43 -7.47 4.21
CA ILE A 619 12.80 -7.96 5.43
C ILE A 619 11.33 -7.61 5.38
N TYR A 620 10.48 -8.62 5.51
CA TYR A 620 9.03 -8.48 5.43
C TYR A 620 8.41 -8.55 6.83
N ARG A 621 7.33 -7.79 7.05
CA ARG A 621 6.53 -7.81 8.28
C ARG A 621 5.06 -7.99 7.91
N ASP A 622 4.39 -8.91 8.58
CA ASP A 622 2.94 -9.06 8.58
C ASP A 622 2.28 -8.09 9.59
N LYS A 623 0.96 -8.12 9.66
CA LYS A 623 0.16 -7.23 10.51
C LYS A 623 0.37 -7.43 12.01
N SER A 624 0.41 -8.67 12.52
CA SER A 624 0.50 -8.91 13.97
C SER A 624 1.90 -8.59 14.49
N SER A 625 2.95 -8.99 13.75
CA SER A 625 4.32 -8.63 14.13
C SER A 625 4.57 -7.13 14.07
N LEU A 626 3.99 -6.41 13.09
CA LEU A 626 4.10 -4.96 13.03
C LEU A 626 3.44 -4.29 14.25
N GLN A 627 2.23 -4.72 14.64
CA GLN A 627 1.56 -4.22 15.85
C GLN A 627 2.37 -4.47 17.12
N MET A 628 2.97 -5.66 17.26
CA MET A 628 3.82 -6.04 18.39
C MET A 628 5.10 -5.19 18.47
N ILE A 629 5.77 -4.99 17.34
CA ILE A 629 6.94 -4.11 17.20
C ILE A 629 6.60 -2.68 17.59
N LEU A 630 5.44 -2.17 17.14
CA LEU A 630 5.00 -0.81 17.47
C LEU A 630 4.66 -0.66 18.95
N ALA A 631 3.96 -1.63 19.56
CA ALA A 631 3.63 -1.61 20.98
C ALA A 631 4.87 -1.62 21.88
N ALA A 632 5.81 -2.55 21.62
CA ALA A 632 7.08 -2.62 22.34
C ALA A 632 7.87 -1.31 22.21
N ASN A 633 8.09 -0.82 20.99
CA ASN A 633 8.88 0.40 20.76
C ASN A 633 8.21 1.66 21.31
N LYS A 634 6.87 1.76 21.26
CA LYS A 634 6.13 2.85 21.91
C LYS A 634 6.37 2.88 23.42
N MET A 635 6.29 1.72 24.09
CA MET A 635 6.49 1.64 25.53
C MET A 635 7.94 1.97 25.92
N ILE A 636 8.94 1.41 25.22
CA ILE A 636 10.36 1.72 25.47
C ILE A 636 10.63 3.21 25.26
N THR A 637 10.13 3.78 24.16
CA THR A 637 10.33 5.20 23.82
C THR A 637 9.72 6.12 24.87
N LYS A 638 8.51 5.80 25.35
CA LYS A 638 7.89 6.53 26.47
C LYS A 638 8.74 6.43 27.74
N THR A 639 9.23 5.25 28.11
CA THR A 639 9.92 5.09 29.41
C THR A 639 11.39 5.54 29.40
N LEU A 640 12.08 5.47 28.26
CA LEU A 640 13.52 5.78 28.18
C LEU A 640 13.82 7.11 27.49
N LEU A 641 13.07 7.51 26.46
CA LEU A 641 13.29 8.79 25.78
C LEU A 641 12.38 9.92 26.29
N PHE A 642 11.13 9.65 26.67
CA PHE A 642 10.16 10.64 27.18
C PHE A 642 9.59 10.33 28.59
N PRO A 643 10.43 9.99 29.60
CA PRO A 643 9.94 9.60 30.94
C PRO A 643 9.19 10.72 31.69
N ASP A 644 9.44 11.97 31.30
CA ASP A 644 9.09 13.22 31.98
C ASP A 644 7.98 14.04 31.29
N THR A 645 7.56 13.65 30.08
CA THR A 645 6.55 14.38 29.30
C THR A 645 5.66 13.43 28.49
N GLU A 646 4.47 13.90 28.09
CA GLU A 646 3.66 13.22 27.07
C GLU A 646 4.10 13.57 25.64
N LYS A 647 4.40 14.84 25.37
CA LYS A 647 4.79 15.31 24.03
C LYS A 647 5.88 16.38 24.10
N MET A 648 6.70 16.45 23.05
CA MET A 648 7.74 17.47 22.85
C MET A 648 7.91 17.74 21.36
N ARG A 649 8.43 18.91 20.96
CA ARG A 649 8.75 19.18 19.55
C ARG A 649 9.91 18.30 19.11
N VAL A 650 9.71 17.48 18.08
CA VAL A 650 10.72 16.56 17.56
C VAL A 650 11.32 17.10 16.27
N LEU A 651 12.65 17.21 16.23
CA LEU A 651 13.41 17.66 15.05
C LEU A 651 14.16 16.46 14.47
N LEU A 652 13.81 16.07 13.25
CA LEU A 652 14.20 14.77 12.67
C LEU A 652 15.32 14.93 11.63
N LEU A 653 16.51 14.40 11.95
CA LEU A 653 17.68 14.34 11.07
C LEU A 653 17.71 13.04 10.25
N VAL A 654 16.56 12.70 9.67
CA VAL A 654 16.31 11.55 8.79
C VAL A 654 15.32 11.94 7.68
N PRO A 655 15.30 11.25 6.52
CA PRO A 655 14.23 11.43 5.55
C PRO A 655 12.90 10.91 6.11
N SER A 656 11.78 11.53 5.70
CA SER A 656 10.44 10.99 6.01
C SER A 656 10.18 9.70 5.22
N PRO A 657 9.22 8.85 5.64
CA PRO A 657 8.82 7.66 4.88
C PRO A 657 8.34 7.96 3.46
N LYS A 658 7.83 9.16 3.18
CA LYS A 658 7.51 9.59 1.81
C LYS A 658 8.74 9.71 0.91
N VAL A 659 9.90 10.03 1.49
CA VAL A 659 11.19 10.18 0.79
C VAL A 659 11.98 8.87 0.76
N ALA A 660 11.85 8.05 1.81
CA ALA A 660 12.59 6.79 1.94
C ALA A 660 11.71 5.63 2.50
N PRO A 661 10.69 5.17 1.76
CA PRO A 661 9.67 4.25 2.28
C PRO A 661 10.22 2.88 2.72
N ALA A 662 11.31 2.42 2.09
CA ALA A 662 11.95 1.15 2.43
C ALA A 662 12.99 1.24 3.56
N MET A 663 13.14 2.40 4.23
CA MET A 663 14.09 2.63 5.31
C MET A 663 13.44 2.40 6.68
N ALA A 664 13.86 1.35 7.39
CA ALA A 664 13.34 0.99 8.72
C ALA A 664 13.37 2.16 9.73
N MET A 665 14.44 2.96 9.72
CA MET A 665 14.59 4.14 10.59
C MET A 665 13.57 5.24 10.28
N ALA A 666 13.22 5.46 9.01
CA ALA A 666 12.21 6.45 8.64
C ALA A 666 10.82 6.06 9.19
N PHE A 667 10.44 4.79 9.02
CA PHE A 667 9.17 4.26 9.53
C PHE A 667 9.07 4.37 11.07
N GLY A 668 10.10 3.92 11.79
CA GLY A 668 10.11 3.99 13.26
C GLY A 668 10.05 5.43 13.80
N LEU A 669 10.69 6.38 13.12
CA LEU A 669 10.71 7.78 13.55
C LEU A 669 9.45 8.57 13.16
N GLU A 670 8.72 8.16 12.12
CA GLU A 670 7.37 8.69 11.86
C GLU A 670 6.40 8.32 12.99
N GLN A 671 6.48 7.09 13.51
CA GLN A 671 5.65 6.66 14.65
C GLN A 671 6.02 7.40 15.94
N LEU A 672 7.32 7.57 16.20
CA LEU A 672 7.81 8.42 17.30
C LEU A 672 7.27 9.86 17.19
N LYS A 673 7.29 10.45 15.99
CA LYS A 673 6.72 11.78 15.73
C LYS A 673 5.21 11.82 15.99
N ASN A 674 4.44 10.84 15.52
CA ASN A 674 2.99 10.85 15.66
C ASN A 674 2.56 10.71 17.14
N GLU A 675 3.21 9.82 17.88
CA GLU A 675 2.89 9.54 19.28
C GLU A 675 3.42 10.64 20.22
N PHE A 676 4.72 10.95 20.17
CA PHE A 676 5.40 11.83 21.15
C PHE A 676 5.70 13.24 20.61
N GLY A 677 5.50 13.48 19.31
CA GLY A 677 5.68 14.80 18.71
C GLY A 677 4.51 15.75 18.94
N THR A 678 4.81 17.04 19.04
CA THR A 678 3.84 18.14 18.85
C THR A 678 3.67 18.46 17.35
N GLU A 679 2.64 19.23 16.99
CA GLU A 679 2.29 19.53 15.58
C GLU A 679 3.42 20.25 14.81
N ASP A 680 4.25 21.03 15.51
CA ASP A 680 5.45 21.71 15.03
C ASP A 680 6.69 20.81 14.90
N SER A 681 6.52 19.48 14.87
CA SER A 681 7.62 18.51 14.68
C SER A 681 7.95 18.29 13.20
N GLU A 682 9.22 18.37 12.81
CA GLU A 682 9.65 18.59 11.42
C GLU A 682 10.81 17.67 11.00
N TYR A 683 10.91 17.40 9.69
CA TYR A 683 12.00 16.64 9.07
C TYR A 683 12.97 17.59 8.36
N PHE A 684 14.27 17.42 8.57
CA PHE A 684 15.33 18.28 8.01
C PHE A 684 16.22 17.58 6.99
N ILE A 685 15.87 16.36 6.57
CA ILE A 685 16.45 15.71 5.40
C ILE A 685 15.37 15.64 4.30
N THR A 686 15.55 16.41 3.25
CA THR A 686 14.69 16.46 2.06
C THR A 686 15.35 15.70 0.90
N PRO A 687 14.65 15.48 -0.24
CA PRO A 687 15.28 14.97 -1.45
C PRO A 687 16.50 15.79 -1.92
N ASN A 688 16.57 17.07 -1.52
CA ASN A 688 17.66 18.00 -1.86
C ASN A 688 18.84 17.95 -0.87
N GLY A 689 18.74 17.19 0.23
CA GLY A 689 19.79 17.04 1.24
C GLY A 689 19.40 17.55 2.64
N PHE A 690 20.35 18.13 3.36
CA PHE A 690 20.16 18.63 4.73
C PHE A 690 19.67 20.10 4.71
N GLU A 691 18.46 20.35 5.22
CA GLU A 691 17.83 21.67 5.30
C GLU A 691 18.47 22.54 6.39
N THR A 692 19.70 22.99 6.10
CA THR A 692 20.60 23.64 7.06
C THR A 692 19.99 24.88 7.70
N GLU A 693 19.47 25.81 6.88
CA GLU A 693 18.92 27.07 7.40
C GLU A 693 17.60 26.87 8.16
N GLY A 694 16.76 25.91 7.70
CA GLY A 694 15.54 25.52 8.41
C GLY A 694 15.84 24.93 9.79
N PHE A 695 16.83 24.05 9.89
CA PHE A 695 17.23 23.45 11.15
C PHE A 695 17.87 24.47 12.10
N ILE A 696 18.76 25.35 11.61
CA ILE A 696 19.32 26.47 12.39
C ILE A 696 18.20 27.37 12.93
N LYS A 697 17.17 27.67 12.12
CA LYS A 697 16.01 28.44 12.56
C LYS A 697 15.25 27.71 13.66
N ALA A 698 14.91 26.43 13.47
CA ALA A 698 14.16 25.66 14.46
C ALA A 698 14.85 25.57 15.83
N LEU A 699 16.19 25.53 15.87
CA LEU A 699 16.97 25.60 17.11
C LEU A 699 16.91 26.98 17.78
N LYS A 700 17.02 28.08 17.01
CA LYS A 700 16.85 29.44 17.54
C LYS A 700 15.44 29.69 18.06
N ASP A 701 14.43 29.25 17.33
CA ASP A 701 13.01 29.32 17.74
C ASP A 701 12.81 28.61 19.10
N ALA A 702 13.54 27.52 19.37
CA ALA A 702 13.52 26.81 20.66
C ALA A 702 14.21 27.61 21.78
N GLU A 703 15.39 28.20 21.53
CA GLU A 703 16.08 29.08 22.48
C GLU A 703 15.21 30.31 22.84
N GLU A 704 14.66 30.99 21.85
CA GLU A 704 13.87 32.22 22.02
C GLU A 704 12.52 31.96 22.71
N SER A 705 11.87 30.83 22.42
CA SER A 705 10.60 30.46 23.06
C SER A 705 10.75 29.81 24.43
N GLY A 706 11.96 29.37 24.80
CA GLY A 706 12.21 28.61 26.03
C GLY A 706 11.58 27.20 26.05
N ARG A 707 11.06 26.71 24.91
CA ARG A 707 10.42 25.39 24.80
C ARG A 707 11.46 24.31 24.47
N PRO A 708 11.63 23.28 25.32
CA PRO A 708 12.59 22.20 25.04
C PRO A 708 12.21 21.36 23.82
N VAL A 709 13.23 20.80 23.16
CA VAL A 709 13.11 20.03 21.92
C VAL A 709 13.82 18.67 22.00
N THR A 710 13.34 17.71 21.22
CA THR A 710 13.99 16.40 21.06
C THR A 710 14.55 16.28 19.64
N ILE A 711 15.87 16.17 19.49
CA ILE A 711 16.51 16.00 18.18
C ILE A 711 16.82 14.51 17.98
N VAL A 712 16.34 13.90 16.89
CA VAL A 712 16.50 12.45 16.64
C VAL A 712 16.99 12.19 15.23
N GLY A 713 17.95 11.27 15.06
CA GLY A 713 18.33 10.78 13.74
C GLY A 713 19.63 9.99 13.69
N ALA A 714 20.15 9.83 12.47
CA ALA A 714 21.43 9.16 12.27
C ALA A 714 22.60 10.03 12.75
N THR A 715 23.57 9.43 13.44
CA THR A 715 24.76 10.10 14.00
C THR A 715 25.54 10.89 12.95
N SER A 716 25.58 10.40 11.71
CA SER A 716 26.18 11.10 10.57
C SER A 716 25.51 12.44 10.24
N GLY A 717 24.19 12.59 10.45
CA GLY A 717 23.46 13.85 10.29
C GLY A 717 23.81 14.88 11.37
N PHE A 718 23.95 14.42 12.62
CA PHE A 718 24.46 15.24 13.73
C PHE A 718 25.91 15.69 13.50
N VAL A 719 26.81 14.77 13.09
CA VAL A 719 28.21 15.10 12.79
C VAL A 719 28.33 16.12 11.65
N HIS A 720 27.53 15.95 10.59
CA HIS A 720 27.42 16.94 9.51
C HIS A 720 27.02 18.32 10.05
N PHE A 721 25.98 18.39 10.89
CA PHE A 721 25.54 19.63 11.51
C PHE A 721 26.60 20.26 12.44
N PHE A 722 27.25 19.46 13.29
CA PHE A 722 28.30 19.96 14.18
C PHE A 722 29.48 20.56 13.40
N ASN A 723 29.81 20.01 12.23
CA ASN A 723 30.83 20.58 11.35
C ASN A 723 30.39 21.92 10.77
N ILE A 724 29.11 22.08 10.39
CA ILE A 724 28.53 23.37 9.99
C ILE A 724 28.60 24.39 11.13
N CYS A 725 28.27 23.99 12.36
CA CYS A 725 28.36 24.85 13.54
C CYS A 725 29.79 25.36 13.76
N VAL A 726 30.79 24.47 13.74
CA VAL A 726 32.20 24.85 13.89
C VAL A 726 32.67 25.76 12.76
N GLN A 727 32.31 25.47 11.50
CA GLN A 727 32.69 26.29 10.34
C GLN A 727 32.06 27.69 10.37
N ARG A 728 30.82 27.81 10.85
CA ARG A 728 30.07 29.08 10.90
C ARG A 728 30.16 29.80 12.25
N GLY A 729 30.87 29.25 13.24
CA GLY A 729 30.97 29.80 14.60
C GLY A 729 29.64 29.78 15.38
N LEU A 730 28.72 28.88 15.03
CA LEU A 730 27.40 28.79 15.67
C LEU A 730 27.45 27.96 16.95
N ARG A 731 26.75 28.44 17.97
CA ARG A 731 26.48 27.74 19.24
C ARG A 731 25.06 28.07 19.66
N PHE A 732 24.38 27.07 20.21
CA PHE A 732 23.02 27.16 20.74
C PHE A 732 23.05 26.73 22.20
N LYS A 733 22.13 27.27 23.02
CA LYS A 733 21.89 26.90 24.41
C LYS A 733 20.43 26.51 24.56
N LEU A 734 20.10 25.31 24.08
CA LEU A 734 18.73 24.81 24.08
C LEU A 734 18.14 24.77 25.51
N PRO A 735 16.81 24.95 25.67
CA PRO A 735 16.16 24.97 26.98
C PRO A 735 16.35 23.66 27.76
N GLU A 736 16.33 23.76 29.10
CA GLU A 736 16.41 22.62 30.00
C GLU A 736 15.33 21.57 29.69
N GLY A 737 15.70 20.28 29.71
CA GLY A 737 14.86 19.18 29.23
C GLY A 737 14.97 18.89 27.73
N SER A 738 15.71 19.70 26.96
CA SER A 738 16.04 19.36 25.56
C SER A 738 16.96 18.15 25.50
N ARG A 739 16.76 17.27 24.52
CA ARG A 739 17.42 15.96 24.42
C ARG A 739 17.84 15.60 23.00
N VAL A 740 18.88 14.78 22.90
CA VAL A 740 19.43 14.25 21.65
C VAL A 740 19.29 12.73 21.68
N CYS A 741 18.83 12.12 20.58
CA CYS A 741 18.80 10.67 20.40
C CYS A 741 19.47 10.29 19.07
N ASP A 742 20.60 9.61 19.13
CA ASP A 742 21.40 9.23 17.96
C ASP A 742 21.37 7.71 17.68
N GLY A 743 21.49 7.32 16.42
CA GLY A 743 21.45 5.91 15.98
C GLY A 743 22.77 5.13 16.08
N GLY A 744 23.84 5.76 16.55
CA GLY A 744 25.20 5.21 16.56
C GLY A 744 25.89 5.19 15.19
N GLY A 745 27.13 4.68 15.18
CA GLY A 745 27.99 4.70 13.99
C GLY A 745 28.74 6.03 13.85
N TYR A 746 29.61 6.32 14.81
CA TYR A 746 30.40 7.56 14.89
C TYR A 746 31.52 7.67 13.82
N GLN A 747 31.61 6.71 12.89
CA GLN A 747 32.53 6.71 11.75
C GLN A 747 31.73 6.75 10.44
N GLY A 748 32.08 7.64 9.50
CA GLY A 748 31.31 7.75 8.26
C GLY A 748 31.62 8.96 7.38
N SER A 749 30.84 9.10 6.30
CA SER A 749 31.12 9.98 5.14
C SER A 749 31.21 11.48 5.45
N PHE A 750 30.78 11.94 6.63
CA PHE A 750 30.84 13.34 7.05
C PHE A 750 31.90 13.62 8.13
N GLY A 751 32.80 12.67 8.37
CA GLY A 751 33.88 12.73 9.35
C GLY A 751 33.68 11.74 10.49
N ASP A 752 34.78 11.37 11.12
CA ASP A 752 34.79 10.49 12.28
C ASP A 752 34.79 11.30 13.59
N CYS A 753 34.06 10.82 14.59
CA CYS A 753 34.23 11.23 15.98
C CYS A 753 34.30 9.99 16.89
N SER A 754 34.82 10.14 18.10
CA SER A 754 34.47 9.20 19.17
C SER A 754 33.09 9.52 19.74
N ARG A 755 32.49 8.54 20.41
CA ARG A 755 31.23 8.72 21.13
C ARG A 755 31.34 9.81 22.20
N GLU A 756 32.49 9.87 22.87
CA GLU A 756 32.77 10.83 23.93
C GLU A 756 32.84 12.25 23.34
N GLN A 757 33.53 12.42 22.20
CA GLN A 757 33.55 13.68 21.43
C GLN A 757 32.16 14.07 20.88
N PHE A 758 31.29 13.11 20.58
CA PHE A 758 29.92 13.38 20.18
C PHE A 758 29.13 14.03 21.32
N TYR A 759 29.19 13.49 22.53
CA TYR A 759 28.51 14.07 23.70
C TYR A 759 29.13 15.41 24.12
N GLU A 760 30.46 15.56 24.03
CA GLU A 760 31.14 16.85 24.20
C GLU A 760 30.59 17.89 23.22
N LYS A 761 30.45 17.54 21.92
CA LYS A 761 29.84 18.42 20.91
C LYS A 761 28.38 18.74 21.19
N CYS A 762 27.57 17.80 21.70
CA CYS A 762 26.19 18.10 22.13
C CYS A 762 26.16 19.17 23.24
N SER A 763 27.04 19.04 24.24
CA SER A 763 27.14 20.02 25.33
C SER A 763 27.72 21.35 24.88
N GLU A 764 28.75 21.32 24.04
CA GLU A 764 29.48 22.49 23.56
C GLU A 764 28.69 23.34 22.54
N LEU A 765 27.93 22.68 21.64
CA LEU A 765 27.29 23.32 20.48
C LEU A 765 25.77 23.48 20.65
N LEU A 766 25.11 22.62 21.44
CA LEU A 766 23.65 22.66 21.66
C LEU A 766 23.27 23.02 23.11
N GLY A 767 24.22 23.01 24.05
CA GLY A 767 23.94 23.17 25.47
C GLY A 767 23.28 21.95 26.12
N VAL A 768 23.19 20.81 25.42
CA VAL A 768 22.54 19.59 25.91
C VAL A 768 23.57 18.73 26.65
N PRO A 769 23.41 18.48 27.97
CA PRO A 769 24.39 17.73 28.74
C PRO A 769 24.35 16.22 28.42
N PRO A 770 25.41 15.45 28.72
CA PRO A 770 25.54 14.07 28.24
C PRO A 770 24.45 13.09 28.72
N TYR A 771 23.81 13.36 29.86
CA TYR A 771 22.71 12.54 30.38
C TYR A 771 21.37 12.76 29.67
N PHE A 772 21.20 13.89 28.96
CA PHE A 772 20.10 14.13 28.00
C PHE A 772 20.48 13.71 26.55
N CYS A 773 21.65 13.09 26.35
CA CYS A 773 22.07 12.48 25.09
C CYS A 773 21.92 10.96 25.18
N LEU A 774 20.99 10.37 24.44
CA LEU A 774 20.75 8.93 24.36
C LEU A 774 21.27 8.37 23.04
N ASN A 775 21.79 7.15 23.06
CA ASN A 775 22.02 6.37 21.84
C ASN A 775 20.98 5.24 21.74
N THR A 776 20.54 4.94 20.52
CA THR A 776 19.62 3.84 20.21
C THR A 776 20.24 2.85 19.23
N LEU A 777 20.27 1.57 19.59
CA LEU A 777 20.48 0.48 18.63
C LEU A 777 19.12 0.08 18.03
N GLY A 778 18.94 0.33 16.74
CA GLY A 778 17.87 -0.24 15.93
C GLY A 778 18.45 -1.06 14.78
N MET A 779 17.91 -2.25 14.54
CA MET A 779 18.32 -3.14 13.44
C MET A 779 17.08 -3.62 12.70
N SER A 780 17.14 -3.69 11.37
CA SER A 780 16.01 -4.17 10.55
C SER A 780 15.75 -5.67 10.79
N GLU A 781 16.81 -6.38 11.17
CA GLU A 781 16.86 -7.79 11.55
C GLU A 781 16.29 -8.07 12.95
N SER A 782 15.92 -7.05 13.75
CA SER A 782 15.25 -7.18 15.06
C SER A 782 13.88 -6.47 15.04
N GLY A 783 13.03 -6.70 16.04
CA GLY A 783 11.80 -5.93 16.26
C GLY A 783 11.95 -4.84 17.33
N THR A 784 12.80 -5.07 18.33
CA THR A 784 13.02 -4.18 19.48
C THR A 784 14.17 -3.18 19.23
N ASN A 785 13.95 -1.90 19.51
CA ASN A 785 15.01 -0.89 19.62
C ASN A 785 15.54 -0.79 21.05
N TYR A 786 16.85 -0.77 21.23
CA TYR A 786 17.49 -0.68 22.55
C TYR A 786 18.03 0.73 22.80
N PHE A 787 17.57 1.38 23.86
CA PHE A 787 18.02 2.72 24.28
C PHE A 787 18.98 2.62 25.46
N ASP A 788 19.82 3.64 25.64
CA ASP A 788 20.67 3.78 26.82
C ASP A 788 19.87 4.09 28.10
N ASN A 789 20.44 3.70 29.23
CA ASN A 789 19.95 3.97 30.58
C ASN A 789 20.05 5.43 31.06
N CYS A 790 20.84 6.30 30.41
CA CYS A 790 21.29 7.56 31.02
C CYS A 790 20.18 8.51 31.48
N LEU A 791 19.14 8.72 30.65
CA LEU A 791 18.03 9.61 31.01
C LEU A 791 17.15 9.02 32.13
N LYS A 792 16.93 7.69 32.10
CA LYS A 792 16.24 6.95 33.18
C LYS A 792 16.98 7.11 34.51
N ASN A 793 18.31 6.94 34.50
CA ASN A 793 19.15 7.08 35.70
C ASN A 793 19.12 8.50 36.26
N HIS A 794 19.16 9.52 35.39
CA HIS A 794 19.08 10.92 35.79
C HIS A 794 17.77 11.24 36.55
N PHE A 795 16.62 10.85 36.00
CA PHE A 795 15.33 11.05 36.67
C PHE A 795 15.12 10.14 37.90
N ALA A 796 15.83 9.00 37.97
CA ALA A 796 15.84 8.13 39.13
C ALA A 796 16.79 8.59 40.25
N GLY A 797 17.60 9.64 40.03
CA GLY A 797 18.59 10.12 41.00
C GLY A 797 19.75 9.13 41.26
N VAL A 798 20.09 8.30 40.28
CA VAL A 798 21.16 7.29 40.39
C VAL A 798 22.50 7.92 40.03
N ASP A 799 23.39 8.08 41.01
CA ASP A 799 24.75 8.57 40.81
C ASP A 799 25.61 7.54 40.06
N GLY A 800 25.74 7.71 38.74
CA GLY A 800 26.60 6.89 37.89
C GLY A 800 26.60 7.32 36.43
N MET A 801 27.78 7.33 35.80
CA MET A 801 27.97 7.63 34.37
C MET A 801 28.08 6.37 33.50
N GLU A 802 27.88 5.17 34.05
CA GLU A 802 27.96 3.93 33.29
C GLU A 802 26.77 3.82 32.32
N ARG A 803 27.08 4.01 31.04
CA ARG A 803 26.15 3.91 29.92
C ARG A 803 26.05 2.45 29.48
N TYR A 804 24.84 1.97 29.28
CA TYR A 804 24.55 0.69 28.64
C TYR A 804 23.13 0.68 28.07
N LYS A 805 22.90 -0.19 27.08
CA LYS A 805 21.58 -0.55 26.54
C LYS A 805 20.79 -1.32 27.58
N VAL A 806 19.61 -0.82 27.90
CA VAL A 806 18.70 -1.43 28.89
C VAL A 806 18.21 -2.79 28.39
N ALA A 807 18.38 -3.84 29.20
CA ALA A 807 17.73 -5.14 28.97
C ALA A 807 16.20 -5.00 29.10
N LEU A 808 15.45 -5.67 28.23
CA LEU A 808 13.99 -5.59 28.19
C LEU A 808 13.39 -6.97 28.47
N PRO A 809 12.22 -7.08 29.15
CA PRO A 809 11.66 -8.37 29.56
C PRO A 809 11.53 -9.42 28.45
N TRP A 810 11.11 -8.98 27.26
CA TRP A 810 10.91 -9.82 26.07
C TRP A 810 12.16 -9.97 25.18
N THR A 811 13.34 -9.55 25.65
CA THR A 811 14.62 -9.75 24.95
C THR A 811 15.68 -10.37 25.85
N ARG A 812 16.62 -11.11 25.25
CA ARG A 812 17.88 -11.49 25.89
C ARG A 812 19.02 -11.16 24.94
N THR A 813 20.07 -10.55 25.48
CA THR A 813 21.30 -10.29 24.73
C THR A 813 22.42 -11.03 25.41
N ILE A 814 23.20 -11.79 24.64
CA ILE A 814 24.41 -12.45 25.12
C ILE A 814 25.60 -12.10 24.24
N VAL A 815 26.80 -12.23 24.80
CA VAL A 815 28.05 -12.01 24.09
C VAL A 815 28.78 -13.33 23.89
N VAL A 816 29.27 -13.58 22.67
CA VAL A 816 29.91 -14.85 22.30
C VAL A 816 31.31 -14.68 21.73
N GLY A 817 32.17 -15.65 21.99
CA GLY A 817 33.53 -15.67 21.48
C GLY A 817 33.54 -15.81 19.95
N PRO A 818 34.21 -14.92 19.20
CA PRO A 818 34.16 -14.90 17.73
C PRO A 818 34.75 -16.16 17.06
N ARG A 819 35.53 -16.97 17.80
CA ARG A 819 36.12 -18.24 17.36
C ARG A 819 35.49 -19.49 17.98
N THR A 820 34.59 -19.35 18.95
CA THR A 820 34.00 -20.48 19.68
C THR A 820 32.48 -20.54 19.55
N GLY A 821 31.82 -19.41 19.30
CA GLY A 821 30.36 -19.29 19.31
C GLY A 821 29.70 -19.49 20.68
N GLN A 822 30.50 -19.79 21.70
CA GLN A 822 30.13 -19.99 23.10
C GLN A 822 29.99 -18.64 23.82
N ARG A 823 29.09 -18.56 24.80
CA ARG A 823 28.90 -17.37 25.63
C ARG A 823 30.17 -17.06 26.42
N LEU A 824 30.56 -15.80 26.43
CA LEU A 824 31.65 -15.29 27.26
C LEU A 824 31.14 -14.91 28.66
N PRO A 825 32.00 -14.86 29.68
CA PRO A 825 31.69 -14.22 30.95
C PRO A 825 31.22 -12.76 30.77
N GLN A 826 30.37 -12.29 31.69
CA GLN A 826 29.93 -10.91 31.74
C GLN A 826 31.13 -9.94 31.84
N GLY A 827 31.06 -8.81 31.13
CA GLY A 827 32.17 -7.86 31.01
C GLY A 827 33.24 -8.22 29.97
N GLU A 828 33.30 -9.44 29.44
CA GLU A 828 34.21 -9.78 28.33
C GLU A 828 33.65 -9.32 26.97
N ALA A 829 34.52 -8.79 26.12
CA ALA A 829 34.15 -8.29 24.79
C ALA A 829 34.11 -9.41 23.73
N GLY A 830 33.01 -9.49 22.98
CA GLY A 830 32.80 -10.47 21.92
C GLY A 830 31.70 -10.04 20.94
N LEU A 831 31.18 -10.98 20.15
CA LEU A 831 30.09 -10.70 19.22
C LEU A 831 28.74 -10.73 19.93
N ILE A 832 27.90 -9.72 19.70
CA ILE A 832 26.58 -9.59 20.29
C ILE A 832 25.56 -10.49 19.57
N ARG A 833 24.79 -11.25 20.33
CA ARG A 833 23.66 -12.08 19.87
C ARG A 833 22.39 -11.67 20.61
N HIS A 834 21.32 -11.41 19.86
CA HIS A 834 20.01 -11.05 20.39
C HIS A 834 19.01 -12.20 20.25
N TYR A 835 18.13 -12.31 21.23
CA TYR A 835 16.92 -13.12 21.22
C TYR A 835 15.77 -12.15 21.53
N ASP A 836 14.87 -11.92 20.58
CA ASP A 836 13.89 -10.82 20.62
C ASP A 836 12.51 -11.33 20.22
N LEU A 837 11.64 -11.58 21.20
CA LEU A 837 10.31 -12.16 20.99
C LEU A 837 9.40 -11.30 20.09
N THR A 838 9.70 -10.00 19.92
CA THR A 838 8.94 -9.13 18.99
C THR A 838 9.26 -9.41 17.52
N ASN A 839 10.33 -10.15 17.22
CA ASN A 839 10.81 -10.38 15.86
C ASN A 839 10.07 -11.52 15.13
N ARG A 840 8.83 -11.79 15.54
CA ARG A 840 7.88 -12.83 15.06
C ARG A 840 7.98 -13.13 13.57
N ALA A 841 7.89 -12.09 12.75
CA ALA A 841 7.84 -12.17 11.29
C ALA A 841 9.06 -12.84 10.64
N THR A 842 10.25 -12.85 11.28
CA THR A 842 11.48 -13.39 10.68
C THR A 842 12.02 -14.56 11.49
N VAL A 843 13.03 -14.33 12.36
CA VAL A 843 13.50 -15.27 13.38
C VAL A 843 13.90 -14.53 14.65
N PHE A 844 13.48 -14.99 15.82
CA PHE A 844 13.71 -14.27 17.06
C PHE A 844 15.17 -14.30 17.53
N ALA A 845 15.96 -15.29 17.12
CA ALA A 845 17.37 -15.46 17.48
C ALA A 845 18.30 -14.97 16.35
N VAL A 846 19.02 -13.86 16.59
CA VAL A 846 19.88 -13.19 15.59
C VAL A 846 21.31 -12.98 16.11
N GLN A 847 22.29 -13.48 15.36
CA GLN A 847 23.71 -13.25 15.58
C GLN A 847 24.15 -12.01 14.79
N THR A 848 24.61 -10.98 15.50
CA THR A 848 25.04 -9.72 14.88
C THR A 848 26.53 -9.67 14.62
N ASP A 849 26.96 -8.69 13.83
CA ASP A 849 28.37 -8.31 13.64
C ASP A 849 28.85 -7.27 14.68
N ASN A 850 27.99 -6.84 15.61
CA ASN A 850 28.33 -5.84 16.61
C ASN A 850 29.24 -6.45 17.69
N ILE A 851 30.21 -5.68 18.16
CA ILE A 851 31.14 -6.07 19.22
C ILE A 851 30.75 -5.33 20.49
N GLY A 852 30.65 -6.05 21.60
CA GLY A 852 30.18 -5.53 22.88
C GLY A 852 30.44 -6.47 24.05
N TYR A 853 29.98 -6.08 25.24
CA TYR A 853 30.05 -6.86 26.47
C TYR A 853 28.70 -6.79 27.24
N GLU A 854 28.39 -7.82 28.02
CA GLU A 854 27.21 -7.86 28.90
C GLU A 854 27.46 -7.03 30.18
N THR A 855 26.45 -6.34 30.69
CA THR A 855 26.46 -5.56 31.95
C THR A 855 25.32 -6.02 32.88
N ASP A 856 25.35 -5.64 34.16
CA ASP A 856 24.30 -6.04 35.13
C ASP A 856 22.89 -5.58 34.72
N GLY A 857 22.78 -4.49 33.96
CA GLY A 857 21.51 -3.93 33.48
C GLY A 857 21.23 -4.15 31.98
N GLY A 858 22.11 -4.87 31.27
CA GLY A 858 21.95 -5.15 29.84
C GLY A 858 23.27 -5.36 29.11
N PHE A 859 23.61 -4.48 28.16
CA PHE A 859 24.82 -4.65 27.33
C PHE A 859 25.34 -3.31 26.79
N GLU A 860 26.60 -3.26 26.39
CA GLU A 860 27.20 -2.10 25.73
C GLU A 860 27.85 -2.50 24.40
N ILE A 861 27.83 -1.58 23.42
CA ILE A 861 28.39 -1.74 22.08
C ILE A 861 29.64 -0.89 21.95
N ILE A 862 30.78 -1.52 21.69
CA ILE A 862 32.07 -0.85 21.52
C ILE A 862 32.52 -0.74 20.06
N GLY A 863 31.88 -1.45 19.13
CA GLY A 863 32.21 -1.38 17.72
C GLY A 863 31.52 -2.44 16.85
N ARG A 864 32.09 -2.72 15.68
CA ARG A 864 31.56 -3.70 14.73
C ARG A 864 32.69 -4.45 14.02
N ALA A 865 32.48 -5.73 13.74
CA ALA A 865 33.48 -6.61 13.14
C ALA A 865 33.55 -6.49 11.60
N GLN A 866 34.41 -5.61 11.06
CA GLN A 866 34.79 -5.64 9.64
C GLN A 866 36.26 -5.26 9.37
N GLY A 867 36.87 -5.93 8.39
CA GLY A 867 38.08 -5.46 7.69
C GLY A 867 39.42 -5.78 8.35
N ASN A 868 39.72 -5.20 9.53
CA ASN A 868 41.06 -5.21 10.11
C ASN A 868 41.06 -5.56 11.62
N LEU A 869 41.26 -6.82 11.95
CA LEU A 869 41.42 -7.32 13.34
C LEU A 869 42.86 -7.18 13.89
N ILE A 870 43.61 -6.19 13.42
CA ILE A 870 45.03 -5.98 13.76
C ILE A 870 45.21 -5.65 15.27
N GLY A 871 44.20 -5.07 15.92
CA GLY A 871 44.26 -4.71 17.35
C GLY A 871 44.06 -5.87 18.35
N PHE A 872 43.58 -7.04 17.92
CA PHE A 872 43.21 -8.15 18.81
C PHE A 872 43.95 -9.47 18.52
N GLY A 873 44.94 -9.47 17.61
CA GLY A 873 45.78 -10.64 17.34
C GLY A 873 45.06 -11.79 16.60
N LEU A 874 44.00 -11.50 15.85
CA LEU A 874 43.22 -12.50 15.11
C LEU A 874 43.37 -12.28 13.59
N GLU A 875 43.93 -13.27 12.90
CA GLU A 875 44.04 -13.32 11.42
C GLU A 875 42.66 -13.14 10.72
N PRO A 876 42.60 -12.43 9.57
CA PRO A 876 41.35 -12.08 8.90
C PRO A 876 40.85 -13.20 7.97
N THR A 877 39.98 -14.07 8.49
CA THR A 877 39.05 -14.89 7.68
C THR A 877 37.62 -14.45 7.92
N SER A 878 36.78 -14.44 6.89
CA SER A 878 35.45 -13.85 6.99
C SER A 878 34.50 -14.68 7.89
N VAL A 879 33.70 -14.01 8.72
CA VAL A 879 32.66 -14.64 9.57
C VAL A 879 31.65 -15.43 8.72
N LYS A 880 31.49 -15.03 7.45
CA LYS A 880 30.61 -15.63 6.43
C LYS A 880 30.95 -17.10 6.14
N ASP A 881 32.24 -17.44 6.10
CA ASP A 881 32.71 -18.81 5.84
C ASP A 881 32.63 -19.70 7.09
N TRP A 882 32.71 -19.10 8.28
CA TRP A 882 32.83 -19.82 9.55
C TRP A 882 31.49 -20.37 10.04
N ILE A 883 30.41 -19.58 9.96
CA ILE A 883 29.09 -19.98 10.48
C ILE A 883 28.47 -21.14 9.66
N LEU A 884 28.78 -21.21 8.37
CA LEU A 884 28.32 -22.24 7.43
C LEU A 884 29.14 -23.55 7.46
N ALA A 885 30.38 -23.52 7.95
CA ALA A 885 31.31 -24.66 7.87
C ALA A 885 31.29 -25.62 9.09
N GLY A 886 30.29 -25.50 9.97
CA GLY A 886 30.20 -26.23 11.24
C GLY A 886 29.82 -27.71 11.13
N HIS A 887 30.63 -28.53 10.45
CA HIS A 887 31.03 -29.89 10.86
C HIS A 887 31.95 -30.54 9.80
N ARG A 888 33.25 -30.59 10.11
CA ARG A 888 34.18 -31.60 9.59
C ARG A 888 35.04 -32.12 10.73
N ASP A 889 34.45 -32.97 11.56
CA ASP A 889 35.20 -33.96 12.30
C ASP A 889 34.98 -35.32 11.64
N ASN A 890 36.07 -35.95 11.22
CA ASN A 890 36.12 -37.39 11.04
C ASN A 890 37.48 -37.86 11.58
N ALA A 891 37.45 -38.73 12.58
CA ALA A 891 38.62 -39.08 13.38
C ALA A 891 39.67 -39.88 12.60
N GLY A 892 40.96 -39.73 12.94
CA GLY A 892 42.00 -40.53 12.29
C GLY A 892 43.45 -40.31 12.74
N GLN A 893 43.84 -40.98 13.84
CA GLN A 893 45.19 -41.52 14.12
C GLN A 893 46.37 -40.60 14.54
N ALA A 894 46.95 -41.00 15.69
CA ALA A 894 48.38 -41.00 16.05
C ALA A 894 49.13 -39.65 16.23
N ALA A 895 50.16 -39.54 17.08
CA ALA A 895 50.60 -40.29 18.27
C ALA A 895 51.81 -39.55 18.86
N ALA A 896 51.97 -39.49 20.20
CA ALA A 896 53.16 -39.02 20.94
C ALA A 896 53.71 -37.61 20.59
N GLY A 897 54.10 -36.74 21.52
CA GLY A 897 54.44 -36.87 22.93
C GLY A 897 55.52 -35.82 23.26
N HIS A 898 55.99 -35.76 24.51
CA HIS A 898 56.99 -34.80 25.04
C HIS A 898 56.49 -33.33 25.06
N ALA A 899 56.36 -32.63 26.19
CA ALA A 899 57.16 -32.48 27.42
C ALA A 899 58.17 -31.31 27.39
N ALA A 900 57.86 -30.34 28.27
CA ALA A 900 58.77 -29.55 29.12
C ALA A 900 59.51 -28.30 28.56
N HIS A 901 59.48 -27.26 29.42
CA HIS A 901 60.34 -26.05 29.50
C HIS A 901 60.31 -25.06 28.30
N GLY A 902 60.45 -23.74 28.52
CA GLY A 902 60.52 -22.96 29.76
C GLY A 902 61.00 -21.52 29.53
N GLN A 903 60.99 -20.69 30.59
CA GLN A 903 61.73 -19.42 30.76
C GLN A 903 61.31 -18.15 29.96
N MET A 904 60.77 -17.17 30.70
CA MET A 904 61.10 -15.71 30.59
C MET A 904 62.54 -15.45 31.12
N PRO A 905 63.13 -14.22 31.19
CA PRO A 905 62.63 -12.85 30.86
C PRO A 905 63.65 -11.94 30.10
N GLY A 906 63.38 -10.62 29.92
CA GLY A 906 64.42 -9.67 29.45
C GLY A 906 64.07 -8.20 29.11
N GLN A 907 63.77 -7.37 30.12
CA GLN A 907 64.13 -5.93 30.31
C GLN A 907 64.20 -4.86 29.17
N MET A 908 63.61 -3.67 29.46
CA MET A 908 63.90 -2.31 28.92
C MET A 908 65.28 -1.75 29.43
N PRO A 909 65.78 -0.47 29.22
CA PRO A 909 65.15 0.79 28.73
C PRO A 909 66.04 1.83 27.93
N GLY A 910 65.54 3.07 27.71
CA GLY A 910 66.31 4.30 27.36
C GLY A 910 65.63 5.21 26.29
N GLN A 911 65.06 6.38 26.59
CA GLN A 911 65.62 7.75 26.86
C GLN A 911 65.75 8.71 25.62
N MET A 912 65.30 9.97 25.78
CA MET A 912 65.33 11.14 24.85
C MET A 912 66.48 12.14 25.20
N PRO A 913 66.64 13.39 24.64
CA PRO A 913 66.43 14.01 23.30
C PRO A 913 67.79 14.63 22.78
N PRO A 914 68.04 15.94 22.46
CA PRO A 914 67.38 17.00 21.64
C PRO A 914 68.30 17.65 20.54
N GLY A 915 67.84 18.69 19.79
CA GLY A 915 68.74 19.62 19.02
C GLY A 915 68.07 20.58 17.99
N HIS A 916 68.53 21.85 17.89
CA HIS A 916 67.91 22.98 17.13
C HIS A 916 68.68 23.49 15.87
N GLY A 917 67.92 23.98 14.85
CA GLY A 917 68.14 25.21 14.00
C GLY A 917 69.44 25.45 13.19
N PRO A 918 69.64 26.61 12.49
CA PRO A 918 68.73 27.76 12.19
C PRO A 918 68.87 28.48 10.78
N LEU A 919 67.97 29.46 10.48
CA LEU A 919 68.09 30.75 9.69
C LEU A 919 68.72 30.81 8.24
N GLY A 920 68.39 31.74 7.31
CA GLY A 920 67.41 32.87 7.19
C GLY A 920 67.89 34.00 6.23
N MET A 921 67.01 34.88 5.66
CA MET A 921 67.24 36.32 5.20
C MET A 921 66.04 36.94 4.39
N MET A 922 65.99 38.29 4.22
CA MET A 922 64.78 39.12 3.91
C MET A 922 64.84 40.00 2.59
N PRO A 923 64.27 41.25 2.49
CA PRO A 923 63.06 41.68 1.73
C PRO A 923 63.40 42.70 0.57
N PRO A 924 62.58 43.69 0.05
CA PRO A 924 61.17 44.15 0.23
C PRO A 924 60.35 44.27 -1.12
N GLY A 925 59.14 44.85 -1.25
CA GLY A 925 58.10 45.31 -0.29
C GLY A 925 57.56 46.76 -0.48
N HIS A 926 56.32 46.98 -0.98
CA HIS A 926 55.59 48.28 -0.87
C HIS A 926 54.03 48.20 -0.92
N MET A 927 53.43 49.02 -0.05
CA MET A 927 52.03 49.46 0.21
C MET A 927 50.90 49.41 -0.86
N GLY A 928 49.64 49.28 -0.39
CA GLY A 928 48.42 49.76 -1.06
C GLY A 928 47.09 49.18 -0.50
N MET A 929 46.20 50.00 0.08
CA MET A 929 44.87 49.57 0.62
C MET A 929 43.69 49.89 -0.31
N SER A 930 42.49 49.40 0.05
CA SER A 930 41.15 49.54 -0.57
C SER A 930 40.83 48.50 -1.67
N GLY A 931 39.65 47.87 -1.75
CA GLY A 931 38.40 48.03 -1.00
C GLY A 931 37.22 48.19 -1.97
N GLY A 932 36.25 47.25 -1.99
CA GLY A 932 34.99 47.44 -2.72
C GLY A 932 34.44 46.23 -3.49
N ASN A 933 33.29 45.72 -3.01
CA ASN A 933 32.13 45.22 -3.76
C ASN A 933 32.31 44.10 -4.82
N GLY A 934 31.94 42.87 -4.43
CA GLY A 934 31.31 41.94 -5.37
C GLY A 934 29.90 42.42 -5.72
N CYS A 935 29.51 42.41 -7.00
CA CYS A 935 28.25 42.97 -7.45
C CYS A 935 27.09 41.95 -7.36
N SER A 936 26.18 42.15 -6.41
CA SER A 936 24.85 41.52 -6.44
C SER A 936 23.91 42.37 -7.30
N ALA A 937 23.80 42.05 -8.59
CA ALA A 937 22.90 42.75 -9.51
C ALA A 937 21.46 42.20 -9.42
N SER A 938 20.67 42.74 -8.51
CA SER A 938 19.21 42.55 -8.47
C SER A 938 18.51 43.65 -9.29
N THR A 939 18.54 43.54 -10.61
CA THR A 939 17.81 44.45 -11.53
C THR A 939 17.29 43.68 -12.74
N ALA A 940 16.00 43.84 -13.03
CA ALA A 940 15.32 43.16 -14.13
C ALA A 940 15.73 43.74 -15.50
N GLU A 941 16.59 43.04 -16.24
CA GLU A 941 16.79 43.20 -17.68
C GLU A 941 16.83 41.82 -18.36
N MET A 942 15.99 41.58 -19.36
CA MET A 942 15.76 40.23 -19.94
C MET A 942 16.92 39.65 -20.77
N ILE A 943 18.02 40.38 -21.01
CA ILE A 943 19.12 39.92 -21.88
C ILE A 943 20.48 40.36 -21.31
N ALA A 944 21.33 39.40 -20.94
CA ALA A 944 22.70 39.65 -20.48
C ALA A 944 23.74 39.15 -21.50
N THR A 945 24.77 39.96 -21.77
CA THR A 945 25.90 39.59 -22.65
C THR A 945 27.22 39.74 -21.89
N VAL A 946 28.02 38.66 -21.81
CA VAL A 946 29.24 38.62 -20.98
C VAL A 946 30.45 38.23 -21.82
N HIS A 947 31.53 39.00 -21.67
CA HIS A 947 32.84 38.75 -22.27
C HIS A 947 33.90 38.56 -21.18
N GLY A 948 34.52 37.38 -21.12
CA GLY A 948 35.76 37.14 -20.37
C GLY A 948 35.73 37.16 -18.84
N MET A 949 34.56 37.21 -18.18
CA MET A 949 34.46 37.08 -16.71
C MET A 949 33.57 35.89 -16.28
N PRO A 950 33.92 35.14 -15.22
CA PRO A 950 33.06 34.07 -14.69
C PRO A 950 31.78 34.63 -14.07
N CYS A 951 30.66 33.93 -14.26
CA CYS A 951 29.37 34.29 -13.66
C CYS A 951 28.78 33.05 -12.96
N SER A 952 28.35 33.19 -11.71
CA SER A 952 28.00 32.07 -10.83
C SER A 952 26.56 31.60 -10.93
N THR A 953 25.59 32.53 -11.03
CA THR A 953 24.15 32.23 -11.07
C THR A 953 23.39 33.34 -11.81
N VAL A 954 22.42 32.98 -12.64
CA VAL A 954 21.36 33.87 -13.14
C VAL A 954 20.03 33.13 -13.01
N ALA A 955 19.01 33.82 -12.50
CA ALA A 955 17.61 33.38 -12.51
C ALA A 955 16.83 34.36 -13.40
N ASP A 956 16.06 33.83 -14.35
CA ASP A 956 15.28 34.55 -15.36
C ASP A 956 16.07 35.44 -16.36
N GLY A 957 16.41 34.88 -17.53
CA GLY A 957 16.81 35.71 -18.69
C GLY A 957 17.54 34.99 -19.82
N MET A 958 17.75 35.67 -20.95
CA MET A 958 18.57 35.14 -22.06
C MET A 958 20.04 35.51 -21.90
N LEU A 959 20.92 34.52 -21.70
CA LEU A 959 22.37 34.71 -21.59
C LEU A 959 23.10 34.47 -22.92
N LYS A 960 23.98 35.41 -23.31
CA LYS A 960 24.97 35.25 -24.39
C LYS A 960 26.39 35.33 -23.82
N ALA A 961 27.09 34.20 -23.83
CA ALA A 961 28.46 34.10 -23.29
C ALA A 961 29.49 33.85 -24.41
N HIS A 962 30.53 34.68 -24.43
CA HIS A 962 31.69 34.51 -25.31
C HIS A 962 32.97 34.32 -24.48
N GLY A 963 33.52 33.10 -24.50
CA GLY A 963 34.83 32.79 -23.93
C GLY A 963 34.95 32.82 -22.39
N ALA A 964 33.85 32.70 -21.65
CA ALA A 964 33.85 32.65 -20.18
C ALA A 964 33.07 31.44 -19.64
N PRO A 965 33.55 30.76 -18.57
CA PRO A 965 32.85 29.62 -17.97
C PRO A 965 31.65 30.06 -17.12
N CYS A 966 30.55 29.29 -17.19
CA CYS A 966 29.31 29.53 -16.43
C CYS A 966 28.91 28.25 -15.68
N SER A 967 28.59 28.38 -14.39
CA SER A 967 28.33 27.23 -13.50
C SER A 967 26.89 26.69 -13.57
N THR A 968 25.89 27.57 -13.48
CA THR A 968 24.47 27.21 -13.40
C THR A 968 23.60 28.29 -14.03
N VAL A 969 22.58 27.88 -14.80
CA VAL A 969 21.49 28.75 -15.27
C VAL A 969 20.16 28.06 -14.95
N ALA A 970 19.23 28.80 -14.35
CA ALA A 970 17.85 28.38 -14.14
C ALA A 970 16.94 29.29 -14.97
N ASP A 971 16.01 28.67 -15.68
CA ASP A 971 15.01 29.26 -16.59
C ASP A 971 15.55 30.01 -17.84
N ASN A 972 15.19 29.46 -19.00
CA ASN A 972 15.37 29.97 -20.38
C ASN A 972 16.74 29.77 -21.10
N MET A 973 16.75 30.18 -22.38
CA MET A 973 17.68 29.73 -23.44
C MET A 973 19.12 30.26 -23.34
N LEU A 974 20.10 29.35 -23.30
CA LEU A 974 21.54 29.65 -23.32
C LEU A 974 22.14 29.58 -24.74
N LYS A 975 22.93 30.60 -25.12
CA LYS A 975 23.82 30.59 -26.30
C LYS A 975 25.28 30.81 -25.90
N ALA A 976 26.11 29.80 -26.10
CA ALA A 976 27.53 29.80 -25.72
C ALA A 976 28.46 29.53 -26.91
N HIS A 977 29.55 30.29 -27.00
CA HIS A 977 30.62 30.09 -27.98
C HIS A 977 31.98 29.91 -27.26
N GLY A 978 32.58 28.73 -27.40
CA GLY A 978 33.97 28.46 -27.02
C GLY A 978 34.31 28.43 -25.52
N ALA A 979 33.34 28.17 -24.62
CA ALA A 979 33.60 28.02 -23.18
C ALA A 979 32.75 26.89 -22.55
N PRO A 980 33.29 26.15 -21.55
CA PRO A 980 32.59 25.01 -20.94
C PRO A 980 31.43 25.44 -20.03
N CYS A 981 30.39 24.60 -19.98
CA CYS A 981 29.20 24.80 -19.13
C CYS A 981 28.89 23.53 -18.34
N SER A 982 28.64 23.65 -17.02
CA SER A 982 28.48 22.48 -16.13
C SER A 982 27.07 21.89 -16.09
N THR A 983 26.04 22.72 -15.89
CA THR A 983 24.66 22.27 -15.68
C THR A 983 23.65 23.25 -16.28
N VAL A 984 22.60 22.73 -16.92
CA VAL A 984 21.40 23.48 -17.35
C VAL A 984 20.16 22.68 -16.90
N ALA A 985 19.18 23.38 -16.34
CA ALA A 985 17.85 22.87 -16.06
C ALA A 985 16.82 23.64 -16.91
N ASP A 986 15.88 22.90 -17.49
CA ASP A 986 14.74 23.36 -18.28
C ASP A 986 15.02 24.12 -19.60
N ASN A 987 14.49 23.58 -20.70
CA ASN A 987 14.46 24.10 -22.09
C ASN A 987 15.68 23.80 -23.00
N MET A 988 16.41 24.81 -23.52
CA MET A 988 17.15 24.68 -24.79
C MET A 988 18.56 25.27 -24.79
N LEU A 989 19.56 24.43 -25.13
CA LEU A 989 20.97 24.80 -25.24
C LEU A 989 21.45 24.85 -26.71
N LYS A 990 22.12 25.95 -27.09
CA LYS A 990 22.84 26.07 -28.38
C LYS A 990 24.31 26.39 -28.14
N ALA A 991 25.19 25.42 -28.38
CA ALA A 991 26.62 25.51 -28.12
C ALA A 991 27.47 25.24 -29.38
N HIS A 992 28.54 26.02 -29.55
CA HIS A 992 29.53 25.83 -30.62
C HIS A 992 30.93 25.64 -30.01
N GLY A 993 31.53 24.48 -30.28
CA GLY A 993 32.95 24.22 -29.99
C GLY A 993 33.36 24.21 -28.51
N ALA A 994 32.48 23.78 -27.59
CA ALA A 994 32.80 23.67 -26.16
C ALA A 994 32.10 22.47 -25.49
N PRO A 995 32.74 21.81 -24.50
CA PRO A 995 32.19 20.64 -23.83
C PRO A 995 31.12 20.99 -22.78
N CYS A 996 30.13 20.11 -22.63
CA CYS A 996 29.01 20.26 -21.67
C CYS A 996 28.85 18.96 -20.85
N SER A 997 28.70 19.07 -19.53
CA SER A 997 28.69 17.88 -18.65
C SER A 997 27.31 17.24 -18.43
N THR A 998 26.28 18.03 -18.08
CA THR A 998 24.97 17.51 -17.65
C THR A 998 23.83 18.45 -18.07
N VAL A 999 22.70 17.87 -18.50
CA VAL A 999 21.40 18.56 -18.66
C VAL A 999 20.30 17.68 -18.04
N ALA A 1000 19.37 18.32 -17.34
CA ALA A 1000 18.10 17.74 -16.92
C ALA A 1000 16.96 18.47 -17.64
N ASP A 1001 16.06 17.70 -18.26
CA ASP A 1001 14.87 18.14 -19.01
C ASP A 1001 15.14 19.22 -20.09
N GLY A 1002 15.55 18.78 -21.30
CA GLY A 1002 15.75 19.73 -22.39
C GLY A 1002 16.27 19.22 -23.75
N MET A 1003 16.50 20.18 -24.65
CA MET A 1003 16.97 19.94 -26.03
C MET A 1003 18.36 20.57 -26.29
N ILE A 1004 19.32 19.74 -26.71
CA ILE A 1004 20.69 20.17 -27.04
C ILE A 1004 20.89 20.21 -28.56
N LYS A 1005 21.37 21.35 -29.08
CA LYS A 1005 21.88 21.49 -30.45
C LYS A 1005 23.35 21.94 -30.43
N ALA A 1006 24.26 21.00 -30.67
CA ALA A 1006 25.71 21.21 -30.60
C ALA A 1006 26.42 20.89 -31.93
N GLN A 1007 27.45 21.69 -32.25
CA GLN A 1007 28.38 21.41 -33.35
C GLN A 1007 29.83 21.35 -32.82
N GLY A 1008 30.49 20.22 -33.04
CA GLY A 1008 31.93 20.05 -32.86
C GLY A 1008 32.46 19.92 -31.42
N ALA A 1009 31.69 19.38 -30.47
CA ALA A 1009 32.15 19.18 -29.09
C ALA A 1009 31.49 17.96 -28.39
N PRO A 1010 32.19 17.30 -27.43
CA PRO A 1010 31.67 16.13 -26.72
C PRO A 1010 30.70 16.50 -25.57
N CYS A 1011 29.73 15.61 -25.31
CA CYS A 1011 28.77 15.71 -24.21
C CYS A 1011 28.73 14.40 -23.41
N SER A 1012 28.70 14.46 -22.07
CA SER A 1012 28.84 13.27 -21.22
C SER A 1012 27.52 12.57 -20.84
N THR A 1013 26.50 13.32 -20.37
CA THR A 1013 25.29 12.73 -19.78
C THR A 1013 24.04 13.59 -20.05
N VAL A 1014 22.91 12.94 -20.34
CA VAL A 1014 21.56 13.53 -20.35
C VAL A 1014 20.61 12.62 -19.59
N ALA A 1015 19.73 13.21 -18.78
CA ALA A 1015 18.56 12.58 -18.18
C ALA A 1015 17.32 13.33 -18.69
N ASP A 1016 16.42 12.59 -19.36
CA ASP A 1016 15.24 13.09 -20.09
C ASP A 1016 15.50 14.22 -21.10
N GLY A 1017 15.52 13.88 -22.39
CA GLY A 1017 15.69 14.88 -23.45
C GLY A 1017 16.08 14.39 -24.85
N MET A 1018 16.34 15.34 -25.75
CA MET A 1018 16.70 15.06 -27.15
C MET A 1018 18.01 15.76 -27.58
N ILE A 1019 18.94 14.97 -28.14
CA ILE A 1019 20.24 15.46 -28.64
C ILE A 1019 20.27 15.48 -30.17
N LYS A 1020 20.64 16.63 -30.76
CA LYS A 1020 20.94 16.76 -32.20
C LYS A 1020 22.37 17.27 -32.41
N ALA A 1021 23.29 16.36 -32.67
CA ALA A 1021 24.73 16.62 -32.77
C ALA A 1021 25.32 16.31 -34.16
N GLN A 1022 26.30 17.10 -34.59
CA GLN A 1022 27.15 16.81 -35.76
C GLN A 1022 28.62 16.73 -35.33
N GLY A 1023 29.25 15.58 -35.61
CA GLY A 1023 30.71 15.41 -35.57
C GLY A 1023 31.37 15.20 -34.19
N ALA A 1024 30.68 14.64 -33.19
CA ALA A 1024 31.26 14.37 -31.87
C ALA A 1024 30.65 13.12 -31.17
N PRO A 1025 31.40 12.44 -30.27
CA PRO A 1025 30.93 11.28 -29.51
C PRO A 1025 30.08 11.65 -28.27
N CYS A 1026 29.24 10.72 -27.81
CA CYS A 1026 28.42 10.82 -26.60
C CYS A 1026 28.54 9.51 -25.79
N SER A 1027 28.60 9.59 -24.45
CA SER A 1027 28.90 8.42 -23.59
C SER A 1027 27.69 7.70 -22.97
N THR A 1028 26.68 8.42 -22.46
CA THR A 1028 25.58 7.79 -21.70
C THR A 1028 24.26 8.56 -21.87
N VAL A 1029 23.14 7.85 -21.96
CA VAL A 1029 21.76 8.40 -21.92
C VAL A 1029 20.91 7.52 -21.02
N ALA A 1030 20.12 8.12 -20.14
CA ALA A 1030 18.95 7.52 -19.51
C ALA A 1030 17.70 8.21 -20.09
N ASP A 1031 16.78 7.42 -20.62
CA ASP A 1031 15.53 7.81 -21.30
C ASP A 1031 15.61 9.07 -22.21
N GLY A 1032 15.87 8.86 -23.50
CA GLY A 1032 15.93 9.96 -24.47
C GLY A 1032 16.33 9.56 -25.89
N MET A 1033 16.09 10.45 -26.86
CA MET A 1033 16.39 10.23 -28.29
C MET A 1033 17.68 10.93 -28.77
N ILE A 1034 18.57 10.17 -29.41
CA ILE A 1034 19.77 10.71 -30.08
C ILE A 1034 19.54 10.77 -31.61
N LYS A 1035 19.84 11.91 -32.23
CA LYS A 1035 19.91 12.05 -33.69
C LYS A 1035 21.26 12.64 -34.11
N ALA A 1036 22.25 11.75 -34.30
CA ALA A 1036 23.63 12.10 -34.62
C ALA A 1036 24.01 11.75 -36.07
N HIS A 1037 24.84 12.58 -36.71
CA HIS A 1037 25.50 12.26 -37.98
C HIS A 1037 27.03 12.26 -37.78
N GLY A 1038 27.66 11.11 -38.08
CA GLY A 1038 29.12 11.01 -38.32
C GLY A 1038 30.03 10.58 -37.15
N ALA A 1039 29.53 9.91 -36.10
CA ALA A 1039 30.36 9.41 -35.00
C ALA A 1039 29.80 8.11 -34.38
N PRO A 1040 30.63 7.23 -33.78
CA PRO A 1040 30.17 6.01 -33.11
C PRO A 1040 29.63 6.28 -31.69
N SER A 1041 28.68 5.45 -31.24
CA SER A 1041 28.23 5.37 -29.84
C SER A 1041 28.56 4.01 -29.22
N SER A 1042 28.63 3.96 -27.89
CA SER A 1042 28.88 2.73 -27.13
C SER A 1042 27.84 2.57 -26.03
N THR A 1043 26.91 1.62 -26.18
CA THR A 1043 25.92 1.30 -25.14
C THR A 1043 25.92 -0.20 -24.88
N ARG A 1044 26.20 -0.60 -23.63
CA ARG A 1044 25.93 -1.97 -23.16
C ARG A 1044 24.45 -2.05 -22.81
N VAL A 1045 23.71 -2.89 -23.53
CA VAL A 1045 22.39 -3.34 -23.10
C VAL A 1045 22.58 -4.52 -22.15
N SER A 1046 22.00 -4.46 -20.95
CA SER A 1046 21.86 -5.60 -20.04
C SER A 1046 20.38 -5.81 -19.72
N ASN A 1047 19.75 -6.71 -20.48
CA ASN A 1047 18.41 -7.20 -20.19
C ASN A 1047 18.50 -8.43 -19.26
N SER A 1048 17.54 -8.55 -18.34
CA SER A 1048 16.77 -9.79 -18.12
C SER A 1048 15.47 -9.45 -17.42
#